data_AF-A0A6A5GGL2-F1
#
_entry.id   AF-A0A6A5GGL2-F1
#
_cell.length_a   1.000
_cell.length_b   1.000
_cell.length_c   1.000
_cell.angle_alpha   90.00
_cell.angle_beta   90.00
_cell.angle_gamma   90.00
#
_symmetry.space_group_name_H-M   'P 1'
#
loop_
_entity.id
_entity.type
_entity.pdbx_description
1 polymer ?
#
loop_
_entity_poly.entity_id
_entity_poly.type
_entity_poly.pdbx_seq_one_letter_code
_entity_poly.pdbx_strand_id
1 'polypeptide(L)'
;MYRTRLVKSRDFTTFYNRLWPCLIEKAVAKMLGGYHKLDGGNPISAFKYLTGASCLDITLNKDTDLDMLWTKLKEYQSSGFLMAVGSHKKYEDISKKGLANNHAYSLLDTCIHDGHRLVLIGAPNYAKWKGKWSDLPAFNEETTRTWRNFEKKSVEQRIAWMEINDLWQRFERLVVCRYHEDWFELRTEEIQLDSTKPEKTLRVTLKRRCTLLIKLSDQNRLKRKSDAPLVVGLINIHRVTKNNQIGNLIMSYTADLDWLFQDPEYGFVETDSFDLDPGKYFIIFTFISKKLPFEYEFIIKSSSPIDHISYDFVTFENNLASHKSLLKMIESEKCGIEIREGLVLHEYSRDNFLVLMAENRTTKPVCISVIAKCDLKLCSIHGIDTDDLVKIVQKLNAPSDLSAIYLTIPAKSKCVIGSAWTFSAGTKLEQQPKKPEINCKYWIRVFEEEMKKKTKRKMILMKSKELKKLFFNGEWQIVVVDGHLACNEQGSPEFASTYYKRLWPCLIEKAVAKMLGGYHKLDGANLTSAFKYLTGSKCLEITLNKDTDLGMLWAKLKEYQSNGFLMALSSHKEQKDISKKGLSNNHAYSLLDVCIHNGHRLVLVGAPNATKWNGKWFDLPAYSEEVSSNFNKLDMYAVEKRFSWMEIDDLCKQFEVLVVCRYHEDWFELRTGRVQFNASSPEKILRINLKKRCKLVVRIVPEYKRWRDFTEPLVGIINVHHATKDNQIGNLIFSSVIISHSVDSHPENNIAETDEFEMNSGSVFIIFSFLSQRNIYQHEFVIRSPSPVDHISYDFVSFEYNLASHKSLLNMIQSVKPAIQIRQGLFIREYSEECFLILMVENITDKQIDISVIAKSENDEVIPDGFPTEGEWNLFKHHFGGSNPPAAYIEIPAKSKCVIGSLWTLSKPIKFEKQPTKRVISCTYWIRIREEEAKKQREYNKRRNREKKKMEPLFIIREKGKFKPVSIK
;
A
#
# COMPACT_ATOMS: atom_id res chain seq x y z
N MET A 1 11.63 -30.14 18.69
CA MET A 1 11.46 -31.23 17.69
C MET A 1 10.10 -31.85 17.91
N TYR A 2 9.20 -31.69 16.94
CA TYR A 2 7.80 -32.10 17.02
C TYR A 2 7.69 -33.62 17.21
N ARG A 3 7.70 -34.06 18.46
CA ARG A 3 7.28 -35.39 18.88
C ARG A 3 5.84 -35.41 19.36
N THR A 4 4.99 -34.50 18.87
CA THR A 4 3.54 -34.58 19.08
C THR A 4 2.99 -35.67 18.18
N ARG A 5 3.02 -36.90 18.71
CA ARG A 5 2.54 -38.11 18.04
C ARG A 5 1.05 -38.21 18.29
N LEU A 6 0.26 -37.84 17.30
CA LEU A 6 -1.19 -37.88 17.36
C LEU A 6 -1.67 -39.12 16.60
N VAL A 7 -2.14 -40.08 17.38
CA VAL A 7 -2.76 -41.30 16.89
C VAL A 7 -4.12 -41.36 17.58
N LYS A 8 -5.19 -41.22 16.80
CA LYS A 8 -6.56 -41.51 17.25
C LYS A 8 -6.88 -43.02 17.16
N SER A 9 -6.03 -43.80 16.49
CA SER A 9 -6.23 -45.24 16.36
C SER A 9 -5.92 -45.98 17.67
N ARG A 10 -6.79 -46.93 18.00
CA ARG A 10 -6.60 -47.94 19.06
C ARG A 10 -5.33 -48.81 18.91
N ASP A 11 -4.50 -48.56 17.90
CA ASP A 11 -3.14 -49.12 17.75
C ASP A 11 -2.09 -48.29 18.51
N PHE A 12 -2.12 -48.38 19.84
CA PHE A 12 -1.08 -47.82 20.73
C PHE A 12 0.25 -48.60 20.69
N THR A 13 0.30 -49.62 19.83
CA THR A 13 1.07 -50.83 20.03
C THR A 13 2.27 -50.95 19.08
N THR A 14 2.31 -50.28 17.92
CA THR A 14 3.30 -50.61 16.87
C THR A 14 4.22 -49.44 16.47
N PHE A 15 5.24 -49.15 17.29
CA PHE A 15 6.30 -48.18 16.94
C PHE A 15 7.67 -48.79 16.61
N TYR A 16 7.88 -50.09 16.82
CA TYR A 16 9.10 -50.77 16.33
C TYR A 16 9.07 -50.83 14.79
N ASN A 17 10.12 -50.30 14.13
CA ASN A 17 10.34 -50.31 12.68
C ASN A 17 9.34 -49.54 11.79
N ARG A 18 8.58 -48.58 12.32
CA ARG A 18 7.67 -47.75 11.50
C ARG A 18 8.27 -46.35 11.25
N LEU A 19 8.65 -46.08 10.00
CA LEU A 19 9.28 -44.82 9.58
C LEU A 19 8.29 -43.65 9.42
N TRP A 20 6.98 -43.92 9.37
CA TRP A 20 5.97 -42.92 9.06
C TRP A 20 6.02 -41.66 9.96
N PRO A 21 6.29 -41.71 11.28
CA PRO A 21 6.35 -40.48 12.09
C PRO A 21 7.53 -39.59 11.70
N CYS A 22 8.69 -40.20 11.41
CA CYS A 22 9.88 -39.49 10.95
C CYS A 22 9.68 -38.93 9.54
N LEU A 23 8.90 -39.63 8.69
CA LEU A 23 8.56 -39.15 7.35
C LEU A 23 7.60 -37.95 7.39
N ILE A 24 6.63 -37.96 8.31
CA ILE A 24 5.74 -36.83 8.53
C ILE A 24 6.52 -35.63 9.10
N GLU A 25 7.37 -35.85 10.10
CA GLU A 25 8.23 -34.77 10.65
C GLU A 25 9.14 -34.19 9.56
N LYS A 26 9.72 -35.04 8.70
CA LYS A 26 10.51 -34.61 7.54
C LYS A 26 9.68 -33.83 6.51
N ALA A 27 8.45 -34.26 6.24
CA ALA A 27 7.56 -33.57 5.31
C ALA A 27 7.18 -32.17 5.83
N VAL A 28 6.82 -32.06 7.11
CA VAL A 28 6.54 -30.77 7.77
C VAL A 28 7.78 -29.88 7.79
N ALA A 29 8.95 -30.42 8.16
CA ALA A 29 10.21 -29.69 8.12
C ALA A 29 10.53 -29.15 6.72
N LYS A 30 10.31 -29.95 5.67
CA LYS A 30 10.51 -29.53 4.29
C LYS A 30 9.56 -28.40 3.90
N MET A 31 8.29 -28.48 4.30
CA MET A 31 7.29 -27.44 4.04
C MET A 31 7.67 -26.10 4.71
N LEU A 32 8.25 -26.15 5.91
CA LEU A 32 8.63 -24.97 6.68
C LEU A 32 10.02 -24.40 6.34
N GLY A 33 10.75 -25.01 5.40
CA GLY A 33 12.08 -24.55 5.00
C GLY A 33 13.25 -25.11 5.82
N GLY A 34 13.02 -26.15 6.64
CA GLY A 34 14.05 -26.94 7.31
C GLY A 34 13.70 -27.30 8.76
N TYR A 35 14.41 -28.28 9.33
CA TYR A 35 14.18 -28.74 10.71
C TYR A 35 14.37 -27.67 11.79
N HIS A 36 15.19 -26.64 11.52
CA HIS A 36 15.45 -25.54 12.45
C HIS A 36 14.23 -24.62 12.67
N LYS A 37 13.20 -24.73 11.82
CA LYS A 37 11.92 -24.00 11.94
C LYS A 37 10.89 -24.75 12.78
N LEU A 38 11.20 -25.97 13.22
CA LEU A 38 10.29 -26.75 14.06
C LEU A 38 10.34 -26.28 15.52
N ASP A 39 9.24 -25.75 16.04
CA ASP A 39 9.12 -25.41 17.47
C ASP A 39 8.89 -26.67 18.33
N GLY A 40 9.50 -26.71 19.51
CA GLY A 40 9.38 -27.82 20.45
C GLY A 40 8.58 -27.42 21.68
N GLY A 41 7.67 -28.30 22.13
CA GLY A 41 6.91 -28.10 23.37
C GLY A 41 5.50 -27.51 23.20
N ASN A 42 5.17 -26.99 22.01
CA ASN A 42 3.83 -26.51 21.67
C ASN A 42 3.08 -27.51 20.76
N PRO A 43 2.01 -28.17 21.23
CA PRO A 43 1.28 -29.17 20.45
C PRO A 43 0.33 -28.57 19.39
N ILE A 44 0.02 -27.26 19.45
CA ILE A 44 -0.97 -26.59 18.56
C ILE A 44 -0.59 -26.76 17.08
N SER A 45 0.65 -26.44 16.76
CA SER A 45 1.20 -26.52 15.41
C SER A 45 1.11 -27.93 14.83
N ALA A 46 1.45 -28.94 15.64
CA ALA A 46 1.36 -30.34 15.22
C ALA A 46 -0.08 -30.79 14.96
N PHE A 47 -1.03 -30.41 15.83
CA PHE A 47 -2.45 -30.67 15.60
C PHE A 47 -2.92 -30.04 14.29
N LYS A 48 -2.59 -28.77 14.06
CA LYS A 48 -2.98 -28.05 12.84
C LYS A 48 -2.39 -28.68 11.57
N TYR A 49 -1.12 -29.06 11.55
CA TYR A 49 -0.51 -29.69 10.38
C TYR A 49 -1.08 -31.07 10.06
N LEU A 50 -1.44 -31.84 11.09
CA LEU A 50 -1.93 -33.20 10.91
C LEU A 50 -3.43 -33.28 10.62
N THR A 51 -4.20 -32.33 11.15
CA THR A 51 -5.67 -32.41 11.13
C THR A 51 -6.35 -31.27 10.38
N GLY A 52 -5.67 -30.13 10.19
CA GLY A 52 -6.27 -28.91 9.65
C GLY A 52 -7.37 -28.29 10.53
N ALA A 53 -7.60 -28.82 11.73
CA ALA A 53 -8.65 -28.41 12.66
C ALA A 53 -8.21 -27.27 13.57
N SER A 54 -9.18 -26.51 14.07
CA SER A 54 -8.94 -25.47 15.07
C SER A 54 -8.52 -26.08 16.42
N CYS A 55 -7.67 -25.35 17.15
CA CYS A 55 -7.18 -25.77 18.46
C CYS A 55 -7.49 -24.68 19.49
N LEU A 56 -8.02 -25.08 20.65
CA LEU A 56 -8.12 -24.23 21.83
C LEU A 56 -6.81 -24.32 22.62
N ASP A 57 -6.23 -23.18 23.00
CA ASP A 57 -5.07 -23.09 23.90
C ASP A 57 -5.54 -22.58 25.27
N ILE A 58 -5.54 -23.48 26.26
CA ILE A 58 -5.99 -23.23 27.62
C ILE A 58 -4.76 -23.09 28.51
N THR A 59 -4.58 -21.93 29.14
CA THR A 59 -3.47 -21.70 30.07
C THR A 59 -3.78 -22.32 31.42
N LEU A 60 -2.86 -23.14 31.92
CA LEU A 60 -2.89 -23.73 33.26
C LEU A 60 -1.94 -22.94 34.17
N ASN A 61 -2.49 -22.40 35.26
CA ASN A 61 -1.75 -21.59 36.24
C ASN A 61 -2.42 -21.68 37.61
N LYS A 62 -1.82 -21.05 38.63
CA LYS A 62 -2.29 -21.19 40.02
C LYS A 62 -3.77 -20.84 40.27
N ASP A 63 -4.38 -20.04 39.41
CA ASP A 63 -5.77 -19.57 39.53
C ASP A 63 -6.77 -20.47 38.78
N THR A 64 -6.32 -21.58 38.18
CA THR A 64 -7.17 -22.49 37.39
C THR A 64 -8.17 -23.23 38.28
N ASP A 65 -9.45 -23.16 37.93
CA ASP A 65 -10.50 -23.97 38.56
C ASP A 65 -10.41 -25.43 38.11
N LEU A 66 -10.03 -26.31 39.04
CA LEU A 66 -9.86 -27.74 38.78
C LEU A 66 -11.19 -28.51 38.59
N ASP A 67 -12.30 -28.02 39.15
CA ASP A 67 -13.62 -28.64 38.97
C ASP A 67 -14.18 -28.32 37.58
N MET A 68 -13.99 -27.07 37.13
CA MET A 68 -14.34 -26.70 35.77
C MET A 68 -13.40 -27.35 34.75
N LEU A 69 -12.09 -27.40 35.01
CA LEU A 69 -11.13 -28.13 34.18
C LEU A 69 -11.53 -29.59 34.04
N TRP A 70 -11.89 -30.26 35.15
CA TRP A 70 -12.36 -31.64 35.11
C TRP A 70 -13.63 -31.82 34.27
N THR A 71 -14.59 -30.91 34.41
CA THR A 71 -15.83 -30.93 33.63
C THR A 71 -15.54 -30.76 32.14
N LYS A 72 -14.67 -29.81 31.78
CA LYS A 72 -14.26 -29.57 30.40
C LYS A 72 -13.47 -30.72 29.79
N LEU A 73 -12.56 -31.34 30.54
CA LEU A 73 -11.83 -32.51 30.07
C LEU A 73 -12.79 -33.67 29.71
N LYS A 74 -13.82 -33.92 30.53
CA LYS A 74 -14.85 -34.92 30.23
C LYS A 74 -15.69 -34.54 29.01
N GLU A 75 -16.07 -33.27 28.87
CA GLU A 75 -16.80 -32.75 27.71
C GLU A 75 -15.98 -32.96 26.42
N TYR A 76 -14.72 -32.52 26.39
CA TYR A 76 -13.83 -32.66 25.23
C TYR A 76 -13.59 -34.12 24.87
N GLN A 77 -13.42 -34.98 25.88
CA GLN A 77 -13.30 -36.41 25.67
C GLN A 77 -14.57 -37.00 25.06
N SER A 78 -15.75 -36.64 25.56
CA SER A 78 -17.05 -37.12 25.03
C SER A 78 -17.31 -36.64 23.60
N SER A 79 -16.79 -35.47 23.23
CA SER A 79 -16.83 -34.92 21.87
C SER A 79 -15.80 -35.56 20.93
N GLY A 80 -14.93 -36.44 21.44
CA GLY A 80 -13.89 -37.11 20.66
C GLY A 80 -12.74 -36.19 20.23
N PHE A 81 -12.57 -35.04 20.91
CA PHE A 81 -11.49 -34.10 20.63
C PHE A 81 -10.14 -34.65 21.08
N LEU A 82 -9.10 -34.29 20.35
CA LEU A 82 -7.74 -34.70 20.70
C LEU A 82 -7.14 -33.69 21.68
N MET A 83 -6.47 -34.16 22.73
CA MET A 83 -5.93 -33.30 23.78
C MET A 83 -4.43 -33.53 23.98
N ALA A 84 -3.69 -32.46 24.24
CA ALA A 84 -2.28 -32.52 24.59
C ALA A 84 -1.93 -31.43 25.61
N VAL A 85 -0.89 -31.66 26.40
CA VAL A 85 -0.39 -30.70 27.40
C VAL A 85 1.08 -30.36 27.15
N GLY A 86 1.44 -29.10 27.35
CA GLY A 86 2.80 -28.58 27.19
C GLY A 86 3.47 -28.31 28.53
N SER A 87 4.65 -28.89 28.77
CA SER A 87 5.43 -28.64 29.98
C SER A 87 6.17 -27.30 29.93
N HIS A 88 6.46 -26.72 31.10
CA HIS A 88 7.16 -25.45 31.21
C HIS A 88 8.56 -25.45 30.55
N LYS A 89 8.99 -24.28 30.06
CA LYS A 89 10.32 -24.09 29.45
C LYS A 89 11.48 -24.30 30.42
N LYS A 90 11.34 -23.86 31.68
CA LYS A 90 12.30 -24.09 32.77
C LYS A 90 11.54 -24.32 34.06
N TYR A 91 11.58 -25.56 34.54
CA TYR A 91 11.13 -25.91 35.88
C TYR A 91 12.24 -26.78 36.50
N GLU A 92 12.74 -26.35 37.66
CA GLU A 92 13.95 -26.92 38.28
C GLU A 92 13.79 -28.40 38.71
N ASP A 93 12.56 -28.91 38.75
CA ASP A 93 12.24 -30.23 39.33
C ASP A 93 11.51 -31.22 38.37
N ILE A 94 11.33 -30.87 37.09
CA ILE A 94 10.58 -31.72 36.11
C ILE A 94 11.36 -33.00 35.74
N SER A 95 12.70 -32.96 35.69
CA SER A 95 13.53 -34.11 35.28
C SER A 95 13.54 -35.27 36.30
N LYS A 96 13.20 -35.02 37.58
CA LYS A 96 13.23 -36.05 38.64
C LYS A 96 12.04 -37.02 38.60
N LYS A 97 10.88 -36.60 38.05
CA LYS A 97 9.66 -37.44 37.93
C LYS A 97 9.42 -37.98 36.51
N GLY A 98 10.44 -37.98 35.66
CA GLY A 98 10.38 -38.60 34.33
C GLY A 98 9.68 -37.78 33.24
N LEU A 99 9.45 -36.48 33.46
CA LEU A 99 8.98 -35.54 32.46
C LEU A 99 10.15 -34.70 31.92
N ALA A 100 10.02 -34.20 30.68
CA ALA A 100 11.00 -33.37 30.00
C ALA A 100 10.51 -31.92 29.98
N ASN A 101 11.44 -30.97 30.13
CA ASN A 101 11.16 -29.54 29.97
C ASN A 101 10.89 -29.21 28.50
N ASN A 102 10.04 -28.20 28.27
CA ASN A 102 9.66 -27.72 26.94
C ASN A 102 9.20 -28.84 26.00
N HIS A 103 8.32 -29.73 26.48
CA HIS A 103 7.87 -30.92 25.77
C HIS A 103 6.35 -31.06 25.83
N ALA A 104 5.77 -31.58 24.73
CA ALA A 104 4.34 -31.88 24.64
C ALA A 104 4.05 -33.36 24.96
N TYR A 105 2.91 -33.61 25.61
CA TYR A 105 2.42 -34.93 26.01
C TYR A 105 0.96 -35.09 25.62
N SER A 106 0.56 -36.29 25.21
CA SER A 106 -0.85 -36.56 24.87
C SER A 106 -1.67 -36.75 26.14
N LEU A 107 -2.86 -36.17 26.19
CA LEU A 107 -3.85 -36.43 27.24
C LEU A 107 -4.92 -37.34 26.65
N LEU A 108 -4.96 -38.58 27.12
CA LEU A 108 -5.62 -39.69 26.43
C LEU A 108 -6.98 -40.06 27.05
N ASP A 109 -7.12 -39.95 28.36
CA ASP A 109 -8.30 -40.43 29.09
C ASP A 109 -8.44 -39.72 30.44
N THR A 110 -9.60 -39.83 31.07
CA THR A 110 -9.91 -39.33 32.41
C THR A 110 -10.67 -40.40 33.21
N CYS A 111 -10.33 -40.58 34.49
CA CYS A 111 -11.08 -41.48 35.37
C CYS A 111 -11.12 -40.98 36.82
N ILE A 112 -12.09 -41.49 37.60
CA ILE A 112 -12.12 -41.32 39.04
C ILE A 112 -11.70 -42.65 39.67
N HIS A 113 -10.63 -42.64 40.44
CA HIS A 113 -10.11 -43.82 41.13
C HIS A 113 -9.85 -43.48 42.59
N ASP A 114 -10.47 -44.23 43.51
CA ASP A 114 -10.40 -44.02 44.96
C ASP A 114 -10.68 -42.56 45.39
N GLY A 115 -11.65 -41.92 44.73
CA GLY A 115 -12.01 -40.52 44.98
C GLY A 115 -11.04 -39.49 44.37
N HIS A 116 -9.96 -39.91 43.73
CA HIS A 116 -9.01 -39.05 43.04
C HIS A 116 -9.35 -38.91 41.55
N ARG A 117 -9.22 -37.69 41.02
CA ARG A 117 -9.41 -37.36 39.60
C ARG A 117 -8.11 -37.55 38.85
N LEU A 118 -8.07 -38.57 38.00
CA LEU A 118 -6.87 -38.96 37.26
C LEU A 118 -7.03 -38.67 35.77
N VAL A 119 -5.93 -38.25 35.15
CA VAL A 119 -5.78 -38.10 33.71
C VAL A 119 -4.71 -39.06 33.20
N LEU A 120 -4.97 -39.68 32.06
CA LEU A 120 -4.04 -40.59 31.42
C LEU A 120 -3.11 -39.80 30.50
N ILE A 121 -1.82 -39.77 30.82
CA ILE A 121 -0.82 -39.03 30.04
C ILE A 121 0.07 -39.97 29.24
N GLY A 122 0.28 -39.64 27.97
CA GLY A 122 1.13 -40.39 27.04
C GLY A 122 2.41 -39.64 26.70
N ALA A 123 3.56 -40.21 27.05
CA ALA A 123 4.87 -39.72 26.68
C ALA A 123 5.29 -40.20 25.27
N PRO A 124 5.81 -39.31 24.41
CA PRO A 124 6.26 -39.69 23.08
C PRO A 124 7.68 -40.30 23.05
N ASN A 125 8.37 -40.32 24.18
CA ASN A 125 9.65 -40.99 24.41
C ASN A 125 9.51 -42.04 25.53
N TYR A 126 10.60 -42.73 25.90
CA TYR A 126 10.62 -43.72 27.00
C TYR A 126 10.62 -43.08 28.40
N ALA A 127 10.33 -41.78 28.53
CA ALA A 127 10.32 -41.08 29.81
C ALA A 127 8.89 -41.11 30.38
N LYS A 128 8.59 -42.16 31.15
CA LYS A 128 7.32 -42.34 31.86
C LYS A 128 7.24 -41.39 33.06
N TRP A 129 6.06 -40.81 33.29
CA TRP A 129 5.74 -40.15 34.55
C TRP A 129 5.91 -41.10 35.74
N LYS A 130 6.60 -40.63 36.79
CA LYS A 130 6.84 -41.35 38.05
C LYS A 130 6.15 -40.62 39.20
N GLY A 131 4.85 -40.81 39.31
CA GLY A 131 4.01 -40.22 40.36
C GLY A 131 3.21 -41.27 41.11
N LYS A 132 2.41 -40.85 42.10
CA LYS A 132 1.65 -41.75 43.00
C LYS A 132 0.85 -42.84 42.25
N TRP A 133 0.29 -42.48 41.10
CA TRP A 133 -0.61 -43.32 40.32
C TRP A 133 0.03 -43.92 39.05
N SER A 134 1.35 -43.80 38.87
CA SER A 134 2.00 -44.23 37.61
C SER A 134 2.00 -45.74 37.37
N ASP A 135 1.78 -46.54 38.41
CA ASP A 135 1.76 -48.00 38.34
C ASP A 135 0.35 -48.57 38.10
N LEU A 136 -0.67 -47.72 38.11
CA LEU A 136 -2.02 -48.14 37.70
C LEU A 136 -2.04 -48.53 36.21
N PRO A 137 -2.73 -49.63 35.84
CA PRO A 137 -2.82 -50.05 34.45
C PRO A 137 -3.56 -48.99 33.61
N ALA A 138 -2.97 -48.63 32.47
CA ALA A 138 -3.55 -47.66 31.53
C ALA A 138 -4.80 -48.21 30.81
N PHE A 139 -4.88 -49.54 30.64
CA PHE A 139 -5.95 -50.22 29.91
C PHE A 139 -6.34 -51.50 30.66
N ASN A 140 -7.60 -51.90 30.54
CA ASN A 140 -8.08 -53.14 31.16
C ASN A 140 -7.52 -54.39 30.47
N GLU A 141 -7.62 -55.54 31.14
CA GLU A 141 -7.14 -56.82 30.60
C GLU A 141 -7.83 -57.21 29.29
N GLU A 142 -9.12 -56.88 29.13
CA GLU A 142 -9.87 -57.16 27.92
C GLU A 142 -9.32 -56.43 26.69
N THR A 143 -8.82 -55.21 26.86
CA THR A 143 -8.20 -54.41 25.80
C THR A 143 -6.79 -54.92 25.51
N THR A 144 -6.02 -55.30 26.54
CA THR A 144 -4.62 -55.70 26.38
C THR A 144 -4.43 -57.18 26.03
N ARG A 145 -5.46 -58.04 26.15
CA ARG A 145 -5.35 -59.49 25.86
C ARG A 145 -4.94 -59.80 24.41
N THR A 146 -5.32 -58.94 23.47
CA THR A 146 -5.01 -59.09 22.04
C THR A 146 -3.65 -58.51 21.67
N TRP A 147 -2.97 -57.84 22.60
CA TRP A 147 -1.69 -57.18 22.37
C TRP A 147 -0.51 -58.13 22.55
N ARG A 148 0.48 -58.01 21.68
CA ARG A 148 1.77 -58.70 21.77
C ARG A 148 2.59 -58.16 22.94
N ASN A 149 3.51 -58.97 23.47
CA ASN A 149 4.30 -58.60 24.65
C ASN A 149 5.09 -57.28 24.50
N PHE A 150 5.61 -56.98 23.31
CA PHE A 150 6.32 -55.72 23.08
C PHE A 150 5.38 -54.50 23.08
N GLU A 151 4.10 -54.71 22.75
CA GLU A 151 3.07 -53.67 22.69
C GLU A 151 2.65 -53.28 24.11
N LYS A 152 2.41 -54.29 24.96
CA LYS A 152 2.20 -54.11 26.41
C LYS A 152 3.36 -53.37 27.06
N LYS A 153 4.59 -53.85 26.83
CA LYS A 153 5.82 -53.22 27.34
C LYS A 153 5.99 -51.77 26.83
N SER A 154 5.62 -51.50 25.59
CA SER A 154 5.71 -50.15 25.01
C SER A 154 4.72 -49.17 25.64
N VAL A 155 3.53 -49.63 26.00
CA VAL A 155 2.51 -48.84 26.69
C VAL A 155 2.90 -48.61 28.15
N GLU A 156 3.32 -49.65 28.87
CA GLU A 156 3.78 -49.58 30.27
C GLU A 156 4.93 -48.57 30.47
N GLN A 157 5.79 -48.40 29.47
CA GLN A 157 6.95 -47.50 29.52
C GLN A 157 6.64 -46.04 29.14
N ARG A 158 5.44 -45.75 28.65
CA ARG A 158 5.13 -44.43 28.04
C ARG A 158 3.86 -43.80 28.56
N ILE A 159 2.91 -44.62 29.01
CA ILE A 159 1.59 -44.16 29.42
C ILE A 159 1.46 -44.37 30.93
N ALA A 160 0.93 -43.36 31.62
CA ALA A 160 0.78 -43.39 33.07
C ALA A 160 -0.41 -42.54 33.52
N TRP A 161 -1.05 -42.94 34.62
CA TRP A 161 -2.04 -42.09 35.27
C TRP A 161 -1.35 -41.00 36.11
N MET A 162 -1.93 -39.81 36.08
CA MET A 162 -1.48 -38.62 36.80
C MET A 162 -2.69 -37.97 37.47
N GLU A 163 -2.51 -37.45 38.67
CA GLU A 163 -3.58 -36.71 39.34
C GLU A 163 -3.76 -35.33 38.69
N ILE A 164 -5.00 -34.84 38.59
CA ILE A 164 -5.26 -33.51 37.99
C ILE A 164 -4.50 -32.38 38.70
N ASN A 165 -4.23 -32.53 40.01
CA ASN A 165 -3.40 -31.62 40.79
C ASN A 165 -1.94 -31.59 40.27
N ASP A 166 -1.37 -32.75 39.93
CA ASP A 166 -0.03 -32.83 39.35
C ASP A 166 0.00 -32.23 37.93
N LEU A 167 -1.06 -32.45 37.15
CA LEU A 167 -1.22 -31.88 35.81
C LEU A 167 -1.15 -30.35 35.85
N TRP A 168 -1.97 -29.74 36.70
CA TRP A 168 -2.01 -28.29 36.88
C TRP A 168 -0.67 -27.68 37.38
N GLN A 169 0.07 -28.38 38.25
CA GLN A 169 1.34 -27.87 38.77
C GLN A 169 2.50 -27.94 37.78
N ARG A 170 2.46 -28.87 36.82
CA ARG A 170 3.62 -29.25 36.01
C ARG A 170 3.52 -28.83 34.54
N PHE A 171 2.31 -28.53 34.07
CA PHE A 171 2.03 -28.15 32.70
C PHE A 171 1.53 -26.70 32.64
N GLU A 172 1.98 -25.98 31.62
CA GLU A 172 1.62 -24.57 31.42
C GLU A 172 0.36 -24.43 30.57
N ARG A 173 0.12 -25.42 29.70
CA ARG A 173 -0.91 -25.32 28.65
C ARG A 173 -1.59 -26.65 28.42
N LEU A 174 -2.91 -26.60 28.23
CA LEU A 174 -3.74 -27.66 27.69
C LEU A 174 -4.23 -27.23 26.31
N VAL A 175 -3.97 -28.05 25.31
CA VAL A 175 -4.35 -27.80 23.93
C VAL A 175 -5.37 -28.82 23.50
N VAL A 176 -6.51 -28.35 23.01
CA VAL A 176 -7.64 -29.17 22.57
C VAL A 176 -7.87 -28.96 21.09
N CYS A 177 -7.64 -29.99 20.29
CA CYS A 177 -7.87 -29.98 18.86
C CYS A 177 -9.29 -30.47 18.57
N ARG A 178 -10.12 -29.55 18.05
CA ARG A 178 -11.54 -29.78 17.69
C ARG A 178 -11.66 -30.53 16.36
N TYR A 179 -10.97 -31.67 16.27
CA TYR A 179 -10.98 -32.51 15.08
C TYR A 179 -12.26 -33.34 15.04
N HIS A 180 -12.99 -33.22 13.93
CA HIS A 180 -14.15 -34.03 13.64
C HIS A 180 -13.80 -35.05 12.55
N GLU A 181 -13.88 -36.32 12.91
CA GLU A 181 -13.67 -37.43 11.98
C GLU A 181 -14.95 -37.66 11.16
N ASP A 182 -14.81 -38.00 9.88
CA ASP A 182 -15.91 -38.34 8.97
C ASP A 182 -16.93 -37.22 8.67
N TRP A 183 -16.56 -35.96 8.86
CA TRP A 183 -17.38 -34.82 8.41
C TRP A 183 -17.15 -34.50 6.94
N PHE A 184 -18.23 -34.10 6.25
CA PHE A 184 -18.20 -33.73 4.83
C PHE A 184 -17.86 -32.25 4.68
N GLU A 185 -17.03 -31.91 3.68
CA GLU A 185 -16.55 -30.55 3.45
C GLU A 185 -17.03 -30.00 2.11
N LEU A 186 -17.60 -28.79 2.13
CA LEU A 186 -17.99 -28.02 0.95
C LEU A 186 -17.21 -26.69 0.94
N ARG A 187 -16.38 -26.50 -0.10
CA ARG A 187 -15.57 -25.30 -0.30
C ARG A 187 -16.23 -24.34 -1.28
N THR A 188 -16.22 -23.05 -0.95
CA THR A 188 -16.70 -22.01 -1.86
C THR A 188 -15.62 -21.54 -2.83
N GLU A 189 -15.98 -20.78 -3.86
CA GLU A 189 -15.00 -19.98 -4.59
C GLU A 189 -14.33 -18.93 -3.67
N GLU A 190 -13.13 -18.48 -4.08
CA GLU A 190 -12.39 -17.41 -3.41
C GLU A 190 -13.07 -16.05 -3.67
N ILE A 191 -13.26 -15.28 -2.59
CA ILE A 191 -13.87 -13.95 -2.66
C ILE A 191 -12.94 -12.90 -2.05
N GLN A 192 -12.91 -11.72 -2.65
CA GLN A 192 -12.20 -10.59 -2.08
C GLN A 192 -13.15 -9.76 -1.20
N LEU A 193 -12.80 -9.62 0.08
CA LEU A 193 -13.55 -8.77 1.02
C LEU A 193 -12.97 -7.34 1.02
N ASP A 194 -13.17 -6.62 -0.08
CA ASP A 194 -12.64 -5.25 -0.32
C ASP A 194 -13.68 -4.16 -0.03
N SER A 195 -13.28 -3.08 0.64
CA SER A 195 -14.15 -1.93 0.94
C SER A 195 -14.47 -1.03 -0.27
N THR A 196 -13.72 -1.17 -1.36
CA THR A 196 -13.88 -0.37 -2.60
C THR A 196 -14.78 -1.05 -3.63
N LYS A 197 -15.21 -2.28 -3.37
CA LYS A 197 -16.08 -3.08 -4.23
C LYS A 197 -17.43 -3.35 -3.52
N PRO A 198 -18.50 -3.65 -4.28
CA PRO A 198 -19.72 -4.19 -3.71
C PRO A 198 -19.46 -5.45 -2.85
N GLU A 199 -20.07 -5.51 -1.67
CA GLU A 199 -19.83 -6.55 -0.66
C GLU A 199 -20.46 -7.88 -1.07
N LYS A 200 -19.63 -8.90 -1.33
CA LYS A 200 -20.09 -10.27 -1.60
C LYS A 200 -20.36 -11.02 -0.29
N THR A 201 -21.58 -11.52 -0.13
CA THR A 201 -22.03 -12.28 1.04
C THR A 201 -22.41 -13.70 0.65
N LEU A 202 -21.98 -14.69 1.43
CA LEU A 202 -22.31 -16.09 1.22
C LEU A 202 -23.77 -16.36 1.61
N ARG A 203 -24.54 -16.95 0.70
CA ARG A 203 -25.88 -17.47 0.97
C ARG A 203 -25.86 -18.99 0.89
N VAL A 204 -26.34 -19.65 1.95
CA VAL A 204 -26.44 -21.11 2.05
C VAL A 204 -27.90 -21.50 2.10
N THR A 205 -28.28 -22.54 1.34
CA THR A 205 -29.61 -23.14 1.34
C THR A 205 -29.51 -24.57 1.87
N LEU A 206 -30.30 -24.87 2.88
CA LEU A 206 -30.38 -26.18 3.53
C LEU A 206 -31.76 -26.79 3.28
N LYS A 207 -31.79 -28.03 2.78
CA LYS A 207 -33.06 -28.78 2.55
C LYS A 207 -33.50 -29.62 3.75
N ARG A 208 -32.57 -30.02 4.62
CA ARG A 208 -32.82 -30.78 5.85
C ARG A 208 -32.07 -30.14 7.01
N ARG A 209 -32.50 -30.44 8.24
CA ARG A 209 -31.76 -30.06 9.44
C ARG A 209 -30.41 -30.78 9.45
N CYS A 210 -29.35 -30.04 9.75
CA CYS A 210 -27.99 -30.59 9.82
C CYS A 210 -27.15 -29.80 10.82
N THR A 211 -26.18 -30.49 11.44
CA THR A 211 -25.14 -29.86 12.23
C THR A 211 -24.03 -29.40 11.31
N LEU A 212 -23.72 -28.10 11.37
CA LEU A 212 -22.73 -27.44 10.53
C LEU A 212 -21.64 -26.79 11.37
N LEU A 213 -20.51 -26.58 10.70
CA LEU A 213 -19.42 -25.75 11.19
C LEU A 213 -18.91 -24.91 10.01
N ILE A 214 -18.62 -23.64 10.27
CA ILE A 214 -18.18 -22.69 9.24
C ILE A 214 -16.73 -22.31 9.52
N LYS A 215 -15.90 -22.45 8.49
CA LYS A 215 -14.51 -22.02 8.49
C LYS A 215 -14.30 -20.94 7.43
N LEU A 216 -13.58 -19.89 7.79
CA LEU A 216 -13.16 -18.83 6.87
C LEU A 216 -11.64 -18.87 6.79
N SER A 217 -11.10 -19.12 5.60
CA SER A 217 -9.67 -19.27 5.36
C SER A 217 -9.17 -18.20 4.39
N ASP A 218 -8.06 -17.57 4.72
CA ASP A 218 -7.38 -16.60 3.87
C ASP A 218 -6.35 -17.28 2.97
N GLN A 219 -6.45 -17.00 1.69
CA GLN A 219 -5.67 -17.68 0.65
C GLN A 219 -4.31 -17.01 0.38
N ASN A 220 -4.10 -15.76 0.83
CA ASN A 220 -2.86 -15.03 0.59
C ASN A 220 -1.82 -15.20 1.71
N ARG A 221 -1.91 -16.27 2.52
CA ARG A 221 -1.10 -16.50 3.74
C ARG A 221 0.41 -16.61 3.52
N LEU A 222 0.86 -17.15 2.39
CA LEU A 222 2.29 -17.40 2.11
C LEU A 222 3.04 -16.17 1.55
N LYS A 223 2.34 -15.08 1.20
CA LYS A 223 2.93 -13.89 0.56
C LYS A 223 3.23 -12.75 1.56
N ARG A 224 3.13 -12.99 2.87
CA ARG A 224 3.09 -11.94 3.91
C ARG A 224 4.40 -11.77 4.67
N LYS A 225 4.62 -10.57 5.20
CA LYS A 225 5.72 -10.22 6.12
C LYS A 225 5.24 -10.27 7.58
N SER A 226 6.18 -10.31 8.53
CA SER A 226 5.97 -10.49 9.99
C SER A 226 5.17 -9.39 10.69
N ASP A 227 4.84 -8.30 9.99
CA ASP A 227 4.37 -7.06 10.60
C ASP A 227 2.89 -6.80 10.28
N ALA A 228 2.16 -7.82 9.83
CA ALA A 228 0.75 -7.71 9.45
C ALA A 228 -0.15 -7.50 10.68
N PRO A 229 -1.12 -6.58 10.64
CA PRO A 229 -2.01 -6.33 11.77
C PRO A 229 -2.96 -7.51 12.00
N LEU A 230 -3.24 -7.81 13.26
CA LEU A 230 -4.21 -8.82 13.68
C LEU A 230 -5.62 -8.43 13.17
N VAL A 231 -6.34 -9.38 12.56
CA VAL A 231 -7.69 -9.14 12.06
C VAL A 231 -8.70 -9.76 12.99
N VAL A 232 -9.68 -8.96 13.38
CA VAL A 232 -10.73 -9.37 14.30
C VAL A 232 -12.08 -9.08 13.66
N GLY A 233 -13.00 -10.05 13.74
CA GLY A 233 -14.31 -9.94 13.13
C GLY A 233 -15.36 -10.84 13.78
N LEU A 234 -16.56 -10.81 13.18
CA LEU A 234 -17.72 -11.61 13.58
C LEU A 234 -18.23 -12.40 12.38
N ILE A 235 -18.50 -13.68 12.58
CA ILE A 235 -19.27 -14.50 11.65
C ILE A 235 -20.72 -14.48 12.14
N ASN A 236 -21.56 -13.73 11.44
CA ASN A 236 -22.98 -13.62 11.73
C ASN A 236 -23.78 -14.44 10.74
N ILE A 237 -24.68 -15.27 11.25
CA ILE A 237 -25.57 -16.09 10.44
C ILE A 237 -26.99 -15.56 10.57
N HIS A 238 -27.57 -15.12 9.46
CA HIS A 238 -28.91 -14.55 9.42
C HIS A 238 -29.82 -15.42 8.57
N ARG A 239 -31.08 -15.58 9.00
CA ARG A 239 -32.10 -16.17 8.14
C ARG A 239 -32.43 -15.20 6.99
N VAL A 240 -32.48 -15.71 5.77
CA VAL A 240 -32.85 -14.92 4.59
C VAL A 240 -34.37 -14.73 4.58
N THR A 241 -34.81 -13.48 4.40
CA THR A 241 -36.22 -13.14 4.28
C THR A 241 -36.80 -13.53 2.91
N LYS A 242 -38.12 -13.52 2.75
CA LYS A 242 -38.80 -13.80 1.46
C LYS A 242 -38.32 -12.91 0.31
N ASN A 243 -37.87 -11.68 0.60
CA ASN A 243 -37.39 -10.70 -0.39
C ASN A 243 -35.86 -10.71 -0.57
N ASN A 244 -35.18 -11.78 -0.16
CA ASN A 244 -33.72 -11.91 -0.22
C ASN A 244 -32.94 -10.84 0.56
N GLN A 245 -33.52 -10.35 1.67
CA GLN A 245 -32.86 -9.41 2.58
C GLN A 245 -32.36 -10.12 3.85
N ILE A 246 -31.37 -9.52 4.52
CA ILE A 246 -30.83 -9.96 5.81
C ILE A 246 -31.94 -9.91 6.86
N GLY A 247 -32.34 -11.08 7.36
CA GLY A 247 -33.40 -11.23 8.37
C GLY A 247 -32.84 -11.42 9.78
N ASN A 248 -33.54 -12.22 10.58
CA ASN A 248 -33.21 -12.44 11.98
C ASN A 248 -31.82 -13.06 12.13
N LEU A 249 -31.04 -12.54 13.08
CA LEU A 249 -29.80 -13.18 13.52
C LEU A 249 -30.14 -14.53 14.15
N ILE A 250 -29.48 -15.58 13.68
CA ILE A 250 -29.57 -16.92 14.26
C ILE A 250 -28.43 -17.13 15.25
N MET A 251 -27.22 -16.72 14.86
CA MET A 251 -26.05 -16.77 15.72
C MET A 251 -24.98 -15.78 15.28
N SER A 252 -24.14 -15.39 16.24
CA SER A 252 -22.95 -14.57 16.05
C SER A 252 -21.78 -15.29 16.70
N TYR A 253 -20.70 -15.48 15.94
CA TYR A 253 -19.48 -16.11 16.42
C TYR A 253 -18.29 -15.17 16.27
N THR A 254 -17.55 -14.98 17.35
CA THR A 254 -16.35 -14.15 17.40
C THR A 254 -15.19 -14.83 16.68
N ALA A 255 -14.53 -14.10 15.80
CA ALA A 255 -13.48 -14.62 14.94
C ALA A 255 -12.21 -13.78 15.03
N ASP A 256 -11.16 -14.37 15.62
CA ASP A 256 -9.82 -13.79 15.69
C ASP A 256 -8.89 -14.47 14.68
N LEU A 257 -8.46 -13.70 13.68
CA LEU A 257 -7.40 -14.07 12.73
C LEU A 257 -6.10 -13.42 13.22
N ASP A 258 -5.35 -14.16 14.05
CA ASP A 258 -3.98 -13.80 14.42
C ASP A 258 -3.06 -13.97 13.22
N TRP A 259 -2.12 -13.03 12.98
CA TRP A 259 -1.16 -13.03 11.87
C TRP A 259 0.28 -12.72 12.33
N LEU A 260 0.51 -12.59 13.64
CA LEU A 260 1.72 -11.99 14.22
C LEU A 260 3.00 -12.81 14.03
N PHE A 261 2.89 -14.03 13.53
CA PHE A 261 4.03 -14.89 13.24
C PHE A 261 3.96 -15.29 11.76
N GLN A 262 5.09 -15.24 11.03
CA GLN A 262 5.24 -15.74 9.64
C GLN A 262 5.11 -17.28 9.57
N ASP A 263 4.24 -17.83 10.40
CA ASP A 263 3.92 -19.23 10.47
C ASP A 263 2.68 -19.47 9.58
N PRO A 264 2.73 -20.38 8.60
CA PRO A 264 1.57 -20.73 7.76
C PRO A 264 0.31 -21.17 8.54
N GLU A 265 0.41 -21.32 9.87
CA GLU A 265 -0.57 -21.76 10.86
C GLU A 265 -1.69 -20.77 11.25
N TYR A 266 -1.65 -19.53 10.76
CA TYR A 266 -2.44 -18.40 11.27
C TYR A 266 -3.45 -17.82 10.25
N GLY A 267 -3.95 -18.68 9.37
CA GLY A 267 -4.69 -18.28 8.17
C GLY A 267 -6.22 -18.37 8.20
N PHE A 268 -6.84 -18.86 9.27
CA PHE A 268 -8.27 -19.18 9.26
C PHE A 268 -8.93 -19.10 10.64
N VAL A 269 -10.25 -18.87 10.64
CA VAL A 269 -11.14 -18.97 11.80
C VAL A 269 -12.17 -20.06 11.58
N GLU A 270 -12.64 -20.67 12.66
CA GLU A 270 -13.61 -21.76 12.63
C GLU A 270 -14.61 -21.59 13.78
N THR A 271 -15.90 -21.66 13.46
CA THR A 271 -16.98 -21.60 14.46
C THR A 271 -17.03 -22.90 15.28
N ASP A 272 -17.74 -22.87 16.42
CA ASP A 272 -18.25 -24.11 17.00
C ASP A 272 -19.28 -24.76 16.06
N SER A 273 -19.58 -26.04 16.29
CA SER A 273 -20.65 -26.75 15.58
C SER A 273 -22.03 -26.30 16.07
N PHE A 274 -22.98 -26.12 15.15
CA PHE A 274 -24.33 -25.69 15.47
C PHE A 274 -25.34 -26.34 14.53
N ASP A 275 -26.59 -26.48 14.99
CA ASP A 275 -27.68 -26.99 14.17
C ASP A 275 -28.39 -25.87 13.42
N LEU A 276 -28.69 -26.10 12.14
CA LEU A 276 -29.61 -25.25 11.39
C LEU A 276 -30.78 -26.06 10.83
N ASP A 277 -31.98 -25.51 10.96
CA ASP A 277 -33.19 -26.03 10.32
C ASP A 277 -33.22 -25.73 8.81
N PRO A 278 -34.06 -26.43 8.02
CA PRO A 278 -34.22 -26.15 6.59
C PRO A 278 -34.55 -24.68 6.31
N GLY A 279 -33.86 -24.10 5.33
CA GLY A 279 -34.03 -22.68 4.98
C GLY A 279 -32.85 -22.08 4.23
N LYS A 280 -32.94 -20.77 3.98
CA LYS A 280 -31.86 -19.98 3.39
C LYS A 280 -31.24 -19.09 4.45
N TYR A 281 -29.91 -19.02 4.46
CA TYR A 281 -29.13 -18.28 5.45
C TYR A 281 -28.06 -17.43 4.78
N PHE A 282 -27.84 -16.20 5.25
CA PHE A 282 -26.66 -15.41 4.92
C PHE A 282 -25.60 -15.64 5.99
N ILE A 283 -24.37 -15.93 5.56
CA ILE A 283 -23.18 -16.02 6.41
C ILE A 283 -22.34 -14.79 6.10
N ILE A 284 -22.24 -13.87 7.05
CA ILE A 284 -21.62 -12.56 6.88
C ILE A 284 -20.41 -12.48 7.80
N PHE A 285 -19.21 -12.34 7.23
CA PHE A 285 -18.02 -12.00 7.99
C PHE A 285 -17.88 -10.48 8.09
N THR A 286 -18.01 -9.93 9.29
CA THR A 286 -17.91 -8.50 9.55
C THR A 286 -16.60 -8.19 10.26
N PHE A 287 -15.74 -7.40 9.63
CA PHE A 287 -14.51 -6.93 10.27
C PHE A 287 -14.83 -5.89 11.35
N ILE A 288 -14.35 -6.13 12.56
CA ILE A 288 -14.40 -5.19 13.69
C ILE A 288 -13.10 -4.39 13.78
N SER A 289 -11.97 -5.01 13.39
CA SER A 289 -10.70 -4.35 13.18
C SER A 289 -10.61 -3.72 11.76
N LYS A 290 -9.42 -3.22 11.42
CA LYS A 290 -9.13 -2.75 10.06
C LYS A 290 -9.36 -3.86 9.02
N LYS A 291 -10.14 -3.57 7.97
CA LYS A 291 -10.37 -4.46 6.82
C LYS A 291 -9.07 -4.69 6.05
N LEU A 292 -8.83 -5.94 5.64
CA LEU A 292 -7.74 -6.31 4.74
C LEU A 292 -8.34 -6.87 3.44
N PRO A 293 -7.99 -6.32 2.26
CA PRO A 293 -8.60 -6.69 0.98
C PRO A 293 -8.00 -7.99 0.41
N PHE A 294 -7.98 -9.05 1.21
CA PHE A 294 -7.46 -10.36 0.81
C PHE A 294 -8.55 -11.24 0.20
N GLU A 295 -8.09 -12.30 -0.47
CA GLU A 295 -8.92 -13.41 -0.93
C GLU A 295 -9.20 -14.38 0.23
N TYR A 296 -10.48 -14.60 0.48
CA TYR A 296 -11.00 -15.48 1.51
C TYR A 296 -11.86 -16.58 0.88
N GLU A 297 -11.83 -17.75 1.49
CA GLU A 297 -12.62 -18.92 1.12
C GLU A 297 -13.47 -19.34 2.32
N PHE A 298 -14.77 -19.54 2.11
CA PHE A 298 -15.64 -20.17 3.11
C PHE A 298 -15.62 -21.68 2.92
N ILE A 299 -15.55 -22.40 4.03
CA ILE A 299 -15.56 -23.86 4.08
C ILE A 299 -16.70 -24.25 5.03
N ILE A 300 -17.70 -24.94 4.49
CA ILE A 300 -18.85 -25.44 5.25
C ILE A 300 -18.60 -26.91 5.52
N LYS A 301 -18.47 -27.29 6.79
CA LYS A 301 -18.39 -28.69 7.21
C LYS A 301 -19.74 -29.15 7.76
N SER A 302 -20.10 -30.39 7.45
CA SER A 302 -21.39 -30.99 7.83
C SER A 302 -21.18 -32.39 8.41
N SER A 303 -21.93 -32.69 9.47
CA SER A 303 -21.99 -34.03 10.06
C SER A 303 -22.75 -35.06 9.21
N SER A 304 -23.42 -34.61 8.14
CA SER A 304 -24.16 -35.43 7.17
C SER A 304 -23.71 -35.13 5.73
N PRO A 305 -23.95 -36.04 4.76
CA PRO A 305 -23.55 -35.81 3.36
C PRO A 305 -24.02 -34.45 2.84
N ILE A 306 -23.18 -33.71 2.09
CA ILE A 306 -23.43 -32.31 1.68
C ILE A 306 -24.43 -32.16 0.51
N ASP A 307 -25.01 -33.24 0.02
CA ASP A 307 -25.95 -33.30 -1.12
C ASP A 307 -27.21 -32.42 -0.99
N HIS A 308 -27.56 -32.06 0.25
CA HIS A 308 -28.71 -31.25 0.62
C HIS A 308 -28.37 -29.77 0.90
N ILE A 309 -27.10 -29.39 0.72
CA ILE A 309 -26.55 -28.05 0.97
C ILE A 309 -26.15 -27.45 -0.36
N SER A 310 -26.65 -26.26 -0.67
CA SER A 310 -26.21 -25.48 -1.85
C SER A 310 -25.85 -24.06 -1.43
N TYR A 311 -24.93 -23.42 -2.14
CA TYR A 311 -24.54 -22.04 -1.85
C TYR A 311 -24.47 -21.18 -3.11
N ASP A 312 -24.53 -19.87 -2.92
CA ASP A 312 -24.27 -18.85 -3.91
C ASP A 312 -23.80 -17.55 -3.24
N PHE A 313 -23.24 -16.62 -4.01
CA PHE A 313 -22.83 -15.30 -3.50
C PHE A 313 -23.81 -14.21 -3.94
N VAL A 314 -24.29 -13.44 -2.96
CA VAL A 314 -25.16 -12.28 -3.18
C VAL A 314 -24.36 -11.01 -2.94
N THR A 315 -24.48 -10.05 -3.87
CA THR A 315 -23.74 -8.79 -3.80
C THR A 315 -24.61 -7.68 -3.21
N PHE A 316 -24.07 -6.95 -2.24
CA PHE A 316 -24.70 -5.78 -1.63
C PHE A 316 -23.90 -4.52 -1.99
N GLU A 317 -24.58 -3.39 -2.21
CA GLU A 317 -23.91 -2.12 -2.47
C GLU A 317 -23.26 -1.57 -1.20
N ASN A 318 -22.00 -1.16 -1.30
CA ASN A 318 -21.20 -0.66 -0.18
C ASN A 318 -21.19 -1.69 0.99
N ASN A 319 -20.58 -1.39 2.14
CA ASN A 319 -20.51 -2.31 3.30
C ASN A 319 -21.88 -2.57 4.00
N LEU A 320 -22.97 -2.60 3.23
CA LEU A 320 -24.34 -2.63 3.70
C LEU A 320 -24.71 -3.96 4.36
N ALA A 321 -24.13 -5.08 3.93
CA ALA A 321 -24.41 -6.38 4.54
C ALA A 321 -23.78 -6.46 5.92
N SER A 322 -22.49 -6.13 6.05
CA SER A 322 -21.79 -5.96 7.32
C SER A 322 -22.54 -5.01 8.26
N HIS A 323 -22.95 -3.84 7.75
CA HIS A 323 -23.64 -2.84 8.57
C HIS A 323 -25.00 -3.34 9.07
N LYS A 324 -25.86 -3.88 8.19
CA LYS A 324 -27.17 -4.42 8.57
C LYS A 324 -27.07 -5.61 9.52
N SER A 325 -26.07 -6.46 9.31
CA SER A 325 -25.74 -7.59 10.19
C SER A 325 -25.48 -7.12 11.62
N LEU A 326 -24.61 -6.13 11.81
CA LEU A 326 -24.31 -5.55 13.13
C LEU A 326 -25.54 -4.88 13.76
N LEU A 327 -26.32 -4.11 12.98
CA LEU A 327 -27.56 -3.50 13.49
C LEU A 327 -28.51 -4.57 14.04
N LYS A 328 -28.73 -5.66 13.30
CA LYS A 328 -29.63 -6.75 13.70
C LYS A 328 -29.13 -7.50 14.94
N MET A 329 -27.81 -7.65 15.07
CA MET A 329 -27.18 -8.26 16.24
C MET A 329 -27.37 -7.40 17.49
N ILE A 330 -27.16 -6.09 17.40
CA ILE A 330 -27.35 -5.20 18.54
C ILE A 330 -28.84 -5.09 18.91
N GLU A 331 -29.73 -5.06 17.90
CA GLU A 331 -31.18 -5.06 18.12
C GLU A 331 -31.70 -6.31 18.86
N SER A 332 -31.03 -7.47 18.73
CA SER A 332 -31.46 -8.69 19.42
C SER A 332 -31.26 -8.66 20.93
N GLU A 333 -30.34 -7.82 21.46
CA GLU A 333 -30.07 -7.70 22.90
C GLU A 333 -31.10 -6.83 23.65
N LYS A 334 -32.01 -6.16 22.93
CA LYS A 334 -33.14 -5.36 23.49
C LYS A 334 -32.78 -4.34 24.59
N CYS A 335 -31.55 -3.83 24.62
CA CYS A 335 -31.09 -2.89 25.65
C CYS A 335 -30.59 -1.59 25.01
N GLY A 336 -31.47 -0.57 24.96
CA GLY A 336 -31.14 0.77 24.52
C GLY A 336 -31.32 1.77 25.66
N ILE A 337 -30.31 2.60 25.91
CA ILE A 337 -30.34 3.68 26.89
C ILE A 337 -30.60 4.98 26.15
N GLU A 338 -31.70 5.67 26.48
CA GLU A 338 -31.96 7.00 25.95
C GLU A 338 -31.05 8.02 26.65
N ILE A 339 -30.12 8.60 25.90
CA ILE A 339 -29.12 9.55 26.42
C ILE A 339 -29.70 10.95 26.46
N ARG A 340 -30.53 11.28 25.47
CA ARG A 340 -31.36 12.48 25.42
C ARG A 340 -32.57 12.20 24.55
N GLU A 341 -33.54 13.11 24.58
CA GLU A 341 -34.75 13.01 23.77
C GLU A 341 -34.43 12.72 22.30
N GLY A 342 -34.84 11.52 21.87
CA GLY A 342 -34.67 11.04 20.51
C GLY A 342 -33.25 10.59 20.13
N LEU A 343 -32.32 10.42 21.08
CA LEU A 343 -31.04 9.75 20.87
C LEU A 343 -30.88 8.57 21.85
N VAL A 344 -30.92 7.36 21.30
CA VAL A 344 -30.79 6.12 22.07
C VAL A 344 -29.49 5.43 21.71
N LEU A 345 -28.71 5.01 22.70
CA LEU A 345 -27.53 4.20 22.51
C LEU A 345 -27.82 2.75 22.87
N HIS A 346 -27.38 1.85 22.01
CA HIS A 346 -27.46 0.42 22.24
C HIS A 346 -26.05 -0.14 22.34
N GLU A 347 -25.88 -1.06 23.28
CA GLU A 347 -24.60 -1.71 23.56
C GLU A 347 -24.73 -3.21 23.30
N TYR A 348 -23.73 -3.76 22.64
CA TYR A 348 -23.50 -5.20 22.56
C TYR A 348 -22.13 -5.51 23.15
N SER A 349 -22.08 -6.30 24.22
CA SER A 349 -20.83 -6.66 24.89
C SER A 349 -20.77 -8.17 25.16
N ARG A 350 -19.80 -8.87 24.55
CA ARG A 350 -19.63 -10.33 24.66
C ARG A 350 -18.23 -10.77 24.24
N ASP A 351 -17.69 -11.83 24.86
CA ASP A 351 -16.49 -12.58 24.41
C ASP A 351 -15.29 -11.69 24.01
N ASN A 352 -15.01 -10.63 24.79
CA ASN A 352 -13.95 -9.62 24.57
C ASN A 352 -14.25 -8.54 23.52
N PHE A 353 -15.52 -8.32 23.21
CA PHE A 353 -15.98 -7.28 22.27
C PHE A 353 -16.99 -6.37 22.92
N LEU A 354 -16.90 -5.10 22.57
CA LEU A 354 -17.91 -4.07 22.77
C LEU A 354 -18.21 -3.48 21.40
N VAL A 355 -19.49 -3.40 21.04
CA VAL A 355 -19.96 -2.67 19.85
C VAL A 355 -21.06 -1.71 20.29
N LEU A 356 -20.92 -0.45 19.89
CA LEU A 356 -21.85 0.62 20.22
C LEU A 356 -22.63 1.03 18.98
N MET A 357 -23.93 1.24 19.14
CA MET A 357 -24.83 1.77 18.10
C MET A 357 -25.60 2.97 18.63
N ALA A 358 -25.68 4.02 17.84
CA ALA A 358 -26.57 5.14 18.10
C ALA A 358 -27.80 5.08 17.19
N GLU A 359 -28.98 5.27 17.78
CA GLU A 359 -30.25 5.47 17.13
C GLU A 359 -30.68 6.92 17.31
N ASN A 360 -30.73 7.67 16.21
CA ASN A 360 -31.24 9.03 16.18
C ASN A 360 -32.69 9.02 15.66
N ARG A 361 -33.64 9.24 16.56
CA ARG A 361 -35.09 9.37 16.28
C ARG A 361 -35.50 10.80 15.95
N THR A 362 -34.60 11.77 16.11
CA THR A 362 -34.90 13.18 15.85
C THR A 362 -34.99 13.48 14.34
N THR A 363 -35.55 14.64 14.00
CA THR A 363 -35.68 15.12 12.62
C THR A 363 -34.40 15.73 12.06
N LYS A 364 -33.35 15.88 12.87
CA LYS A 364 -32.05 16.47 12.47
C LYS A 364 -30.91 15.49 12.76
N PRO A 365 -29.78 15.56 12.03
CA PRO A 365 -28.60 14.80 12.40
C PRO A 365 -28.08 15.20 13.78
N VAL A 366 -27.50 14.24 14.52
CA VAL A 366 -26.90 14.48 15.84
C VAL A 366 -25.42 14.11 15.77
N CYS A 367 -24.55 15.00 16.25
CA CYS A 367 -23.10 14.75 16.31
C CYS A 367 -22.71 14.32 17.73
N ILE A 368 -22.11 13.14 17.84
CA ILE A 368 -21.65 12.57 19.12
C ILE A 368 -20.19 12.14 19.05
N SER A 369 -19.46 12.24 20.16
CA SER A 369 -18.18 11.57 20.36
C SER A 369 -18.32 10.60 21.53
N VAL A 370 -17.68 9.43 21.41
CA VAL A 370 -17.64 8.41 22.47
C VAL A 370 -16.22 8.32 22.99
N ILE A 371 -16.04 8.56 24.28
CA ILE A 371 -14.74 8.45 24.95
C ILE A 371 -14.85 7.30 25.93
N ALA A 372 -14.01 6.28 25.78
CA ALA A 372 -13.91 5.17 26.71
C ALA A 372 -12.67 5.30 27.59
N LYS A 373 -12.85 5.14 28.90
CA LYS A 373 -11.78 4.77 29.82
C LYS A 373 -11.70 3.25 29.86
N CYS A 374 -10.60 2.72 29.34
CA CYS A 374 -10.28 1.30 29.41
C CYS A 374 -9.31 1.08 30.58
N ASP A 375 -9.69 0.24 31.54
CA ASP A 375 -8.79 -0.11 32.66
C ASP A 375 -7.76 -1.19 32.26
N LEU A 376 -7.79 -1.69 31.02
CA LEU A 376 -6.92 -2.74 30.48
C LEU A 376 -5.84 -2.18 29.53
N LYS A 377 -4.57 -2.51 29.79
CA LYS A 377 -3.39 -2.10 28.99
C LYS A 377 -3.36 -2.64 27.54
N LEU A 378 -4.22 -3.61 27.19
CA LEU A 378 -4.22 -4.33 25.90
C LEU A 378 -5.59 -4.27 25.19
N CYS A 379 -6.29 -3.14 25.30
CA CYS A 379 -7.57 -2.90 24.61
C CYS A 379 -7.34 -2.07 23.35
N SER A 380 -7.83 -2.57 22.20
CA SER A 380 -7.85 -1.86 20.92
C SER A 380 -9.27 -1.35 20.65
N ILE A 381 -9.38 -0.20 19.99
CA ILE A 381 -10.67 0.44 19.72
C ILE A 381 -10.74 0.97 18.28
N HIS A 382 -11.95 1.06 17.75
CA HIS A 382 -12.25 1.65 16.46
C HIS A 382 -13.51 2.53 16.57
N GLY A 383 -13.42 3.80 16.18
CA GLY A 383 -14.54 4.75 16.29
C GLY A 383 -14.86 5.23 17.72
N ILE A 384 -14.06 4.83 18.71
CA ILE A 384 -14.12 5.29 20.11
C ILE A 384 -12.77 5.93 20.44
N ASP A 385 -12.75 6.99 21.26
CA ASP A 385 -11.52 7.63 21.75
C ASP A 385 -11.13 7.13 23.15
N THR A 386 -9.84 7.06 23.52
CA THR A 386 -9.44 6.67 24.89
C THR A 386 -9.28 7.86 25.85
N ASP A 387 -9.66 7.66 27.12
CA ASP A 387 -9.46 8.64 28.21
C ASP A 387 -7.99 9.02 28.41
N ASP A 388 -7.05 8.08 28.20
CA ASP A 388 -5.61 8.37 28.27
C ASP A 388 -5.15 9.26 27.11
N LEU A 389 -5.66 9.06 25.90
CA LEU A 389 -5.36 9.92 24.76
C LEU A 389 -5.95 11.32 24.99
N VAL A 390 -7.15 11.41 25.57
CA VAL A 390 -7.76 12.69 26.02
C VAL A 390 -6.89 13.37 27.09
N LYS A 391 -6.37 12.64 28.08
CA LYS A 391 -5.50 13.18 29.15
C LYS A 391 -4.10 13.55 28.66
N ILE A 392 -3.53 12.79 27.73
CA ILE A 392 -2.23 13.10 27.11
C ILE A 392 -2.37 14.38 26.30
N VAL A 393 -3.43 14.52 25.51
CA VAL A 393 -3.75 15.76 24.79
C VAL A 393 -3.94 16.92 25.77
N GLN A 394 -4.63 16.71 26.91
CA GLN A 394 -4.77 17.73 27.97
C GLN A 394 -3.43 18.09 28.64
N LYS A 395 -2.53 17.12 28.90
CA LYS A 395 -1.19 17.36 29.49
C LYS A 395 -0.22 18.03 28.53
N LEU A 396 -0.38 17.81 27.23
CA LEU A 396 0.41 18.45 26.18
C LEU A 396 -0.10 19.87 25.84
N ASN A 397 -1.02 20.43 26.64
CA ASN A 397 -1.68 21.72 26.39
C ASN A 397 -2.32 21.83 24.99
N ALA A 398 -2.62 20.70 24.34
CA ALA A 398 -3.31 20.70 23.07
C ALA A 398 -4.81 21.02 23.31
N PRO A 399 -5.48 21.75 22.39
CA PRO A 399 -6.91 22.07 22.52
C PRO A 399 -7.74 20.83 22.87
N SER A 400 -8.59 20.92 23.89
CA SER A 400 -9.39 19.79 24.44
C SER A 400 -10.24 19.05 23.41
N ASP A 401 -10.44 19.65 22.23
CA ASP A 401 -11.35 19.21 21.18
C ASP A 401 -10.62 18.44 20.04
N LEU A 402 -9.27 18.42 20.03
CA LEU A 402 -8.46 17.60 19.12
C LEU A 402 -8.47 16.10 19.46
N SER A 403 -9.03 15.72 20.61
CA SER A 403 -9.03 14.33 21.10
C SER A 403 -10.33 13.56 20.86
N ALA A 404 -11.38 14.21 20.32
CA ALA A 404 -12.72 13.64 20.22
C ALA A 404 -13.18 13.51 18.76
N ILE A 405 -13.21 12.28 18.22
CA ILE A 405 -13.80 11.98 16.91
C ILE A 405 -15.32 12.11 17.02
N TYR A 406 -15.88 13.17 16.42
CA TYR A 406 -17.33 13.37 16.34
C TYR A 406 -17.94 12.65 15.15
N LEU A 407 -18.82 11.70 15.43
CA LEU A 407 -19.61 10.92 14.50
C LEU A 407 -20.96 11.59 14.28
N THR A 408 -21.35 11.77 13.02
CA THR A 408 -22.66 12.32 12.65
C THR A 408 -23.65 11.18 12.43
N ILE A 409 -24.69 11.11 13.26
CA ILE A 409 -25.77 10.14 13.14
C ILE A 409 -26.92 10.80 12.37
N PRO A 410 -27.24 10.35 11.14
CA PRO A 410 -28.31 10.94 10.34
C PRO A 410 -29.66 10.93 11.06
N ALA A 411 -30.55 11.85 10.65
CA ALA A 411 -31.90 11.92 11.20
C ALA A 411 -32.66 10.62 10.91
N LYS A 412 -33.47 10.16 11.87
CA LYS A 412 -34.30 8.93 11.76
C LYS A 412 -33.50 7.70 11.31
N SER A 413 -32.27 7.53 11.82
CA SER A 413 -31.39 6.43 11.42
C SER A 413 -30.73 5.74 12.62
N LYS A 414 -30.23 4.53 12.38
CA LYS A 414 -29.37 3.77 13.31
C LYS A 414 -28.00 3.58 12.67
N CYS A 415 -26.94 3.81 13.44
CA CYS A 415 -25.58 3.61 12.97
C CYS A 415 -24.73 2.95 14.05
N VAL A 416 -23.91 1.98 13.65
CA VAL A 416 -22.79 1.51 14.49
C VAL A 416 -21.80 2.66 14.60
N ILE A 417 -21.43 3.02 15.83
CA ILE A 417 -20.60 4.20 16.12
C ILE A 417 -19.20 3.85 16.60
N GLY A 418 -18.99 2.64 17.12
CA GLY A 418 -17.65 2.22 17.48
C GLY A 418 -17.60 0.82 18.05
N SER A 419 -16.39 0.29 18.15
CA SER A 419 -16.09 -0.99 18.75
C SER A 419 -14.84 -0.91 19.64
N ALA A 420 -14.79 -1.77 20.66
CA ALA A 420 -13.60 -2.04 21.46
C ALA A 420 -13.41 -3.55 21.56
N TRP A 421 -12.16 -4.00 21.55
CA TRP A 421 -11.81 -5.41 21.69
C TRP A 421 -10.51 -5.61 22.48
N THR A 422 -10.35 -6.76 23.13
CA THR A 422 -9.11 -7.14 23.83
C THR A 422 -8.52 -8.40 23.21
N PHE A 423 -7.19 -8.53 23.25
CA PHE A 423 -6.52 -9.74 22.82
C PHE A 423 -6.61 -10.79 23.93
N SER A 424 -7.24 -11.94 23.67
CA SER A 424 -7.23 -13.04 24.64
C SER A 424 -5.85 -13.71 24.63
N ALA A 425 -5.07 -13.53 25.70
CA ALA A 425 -3.88 -14.34 25.95
C ALA A 425 -4.32 -15.72 26.47
N GLY A 426 -4.77 -16.59 25.56
CA GLY A 426 -5.27 -17.93 25.85
C GLY A 426 -6.61 -17.96 26.59
N THR A 427 -7.31 -19.09 26.52
CA THR A 427 -8.53 -19.31 27.30
C THR A 427 -8.14 -19.65 28.75
N LYS A 428 -8.73 -18.99 29.74
CA LYS A 428 -8.56 -19.31 31.17
C LYS A 428 -9.82 -19.94 31.72
N LEU A 429 -9.65 -20.93 32.60
CA LEU A 429 -10.74 -21.60 33.28
C LEU A 429 -10.85 -21.05 34.72
N GLU A 430 -11.85 -20.19 34.98
CA GLU A 430 -12.09 -19.48 36.25
C GLU A 430 -13.46 -19.83 36.87
N GLN A 431 -13.60 -19.71 38.20
CA GLN A 431 -14.77 -20.14 39.01
C GLN A 431 -16.11 -19.45 38.71
N GLN A 432 -16.11 -18.31 38.00
CA GLN A 432 -17.32 -17.61 37.59
C GLN A 432 -17.27 -17.31 36.09
N PRO A 433 -18.41 -17.33 35.37
CA PRO A 433 -18.44 -16.87 33.98
C PRO A 433 -17.87 -15.44 33.94
N LYS A 434 -16.84 -15.22 33.14
CA LYS A 434 -16.22 -13.90 33.00
C LYS A 434 -17.31 -12.89 32.67
N LYS A 435 -17.49 -11.88 33.53
CA LYS A 435 -18.02 -10.60 33.06
C LYS A 435 -17.17 -10.17 31.86
N PRO A 436 -17.76 -9.59 30.79
CA PRO A 436 -17.00 -9.20 29.61
C PRO A 436 -15.71 -8.48 30.04
N GLU A 437 -14.55 -8.95 29.57
CA GLU A 437 -13.24 -8.41 30.00
C GLU A 437 -13.17 -6.89 29.75
N ILE A 438 -13.92 -6.42 28.74
CA ILE A 438 -14.09 -5.01 28.42
C ILE A 438 -15.13 -4.39 29.35
N ASN A 439 -14.71 -4.08 30.57
CA ASN A 439 -15.41 -3.13 31.42
C ASN A 439 -14.90 -1.73 31.13
N CYS A 440 -15.48 -1.08 30.11
CA CYS A 440 -15.13 0.28 29.73
C CYS A 440 -16.18 1.25 30.27
N LYS A 441 -15.75 2.22 31.08
CA LYS A 441 -16.60 3.39 31.35
C LYS A 441 -16.48 4.31 30.15
N TYR A 442 -17.58 4.53 29.44
CA TYR A 442 -17.58 5.48 28.33
C TYR A 442 -18.50 6.66 28.61
N TRP A 443 -18.14 7.80 28.05
CA TRP A 443 -18.91 9.04 28.08
C TRP A 443 -19.26 9.43 26.67
N ILE A 444 -20.49 9.92 26.50
CA ILE A 444 -20.98 10.41 25.23
C ILE A 444 -21.06 11.92 25.31
N ARG A 445 -20.27 12.56 24.46
CA ARG A 445 -20.28 14.01 24.28
C ARG A 445 -21.21 14.33 23.13
N VAL A 446 -22.29 15.03 23.43
CA VAL A 446 -23.18 15.56 22.40
C VAL A 446 -22.70 16.94 22.00
N PHE A 447 -22.28 17.07 20.74
CA PHE A 447 -21.61 18.26 20.26
C PHE A 447 -22.43 19.54 20.48
N GLU A 448 -23.75 19.52 20.22
CA GLU A 448 -24.58 20.71 20.45
C GLU A 448 -24.61 21.18 21.91
N GLU A 449 -24.50 20.27 22.87
CA GLU A 449 -24.60 20.58 24.31
C GLU A 449 -23.26 21.06 24.88
N GLU A 450 -22.16 20.47 24.43
CA GLU A 450 -20.82 21.01 24.74
C GLU A 450 -20.70 22.45 24.22
N MET A 451 -21.21 22.69 23.01
CA MET A 451 -21.21 24.02 22.42
C MET A 451 -22.06 25.01 23.24
N LYS A 452 -23.23 24.60 23.74
CA LYS A 452 -24.09 25.40 24.63
C LYS A 452 -23.46 25.69 26.00
N LYS A 453 -22.74 24.71 26.59
CA LYS A 453 -22.04 24.89 27.88
C LYS A 453 -20.80 25.78 27.74
N LYS A 454 -20.07 25.68 26.63
CA LYS A 454 -18.91 26.53 26.32
C LYS A 454 -19.30 27.96 25.90
N THR A 455 -20.56 28.24 25.58
CA THR A 455 -21.02 29.59 25.15
C THR A 455 -20.95 30.66 26.24
N LYS A 456 -20.69 30.33 27.52
CA LYS A 456 -20.33 31.34 28.53
C LYS A 456 -18.92 31.91 28.35
N ARG A 457 -18.04 31.26 27.57
CA ARG A 457 -16.77 31.83 27.12
C ARG A 457 -16.89 32.13 25.63
N LYS A 458 -16.99 33.43 25.30
CA LYS A 458 -17.06 33.95 23.93
C LYS A 458 -15.97 33.36 23.04
N MET A 459 -16.36 32.48 22.12
CA MET A 459 -15.71 32.30 20.83
C MET A 459 -16.74 31.85 19.80
N ILE A 460 -16.71 32.50 18.63
CA ILE A 460 -17.59 32.25 17.50
C ILE A 460 -17.09 30.96 16.81
N LEU A 461 -17.84 29.85 16.92
CA LEU A 461 -17.53 28.61 16.20
C LEU A 461 -18.40 28.50 14.94
N MET A 462 -17.76 28.45 13.76
CA MET A 462 -18.42 28.03 12.52
C MET A 462 -18.47 26.49 12.47
N LYS A 463 -19.67 25.90 12.42
CA LYS A 463 -19.92 24.45 12.28
C LYS A 463 -19.89 23.99 10.82
N SER A 464 -18.82 24.25 10.07
CA SER A 464 -18.68 23.74 8.69
C SER A 464 -17.63 22.60 8.65
N LYS A 465 -18.07 21.39 8.26
CA LYS A 465 -17.17 20.43 7.61
C LYS A 465 -16.93 20.99 6.21
N GLU A 466 -15.68 21.26 5.85
CA GLU A 466 -15.36 21.78 4.51
C GLU A 466 -14.82 20.67 3.63
N LEU A 467 -15.39 20.60 2.42
CA LEU A 467 -14.92 19.73 1.35
C LEU A 467 -13.86 20.48 0.56
N LYS A 468 -12.64 19.95 0.50
CA LYS A 468 -11.58 20.48 -0.36
C LYS A 468 -11.30 19.48 -1.47
N LYS A 469 -11.38 19.93 -2.72
CA LYS A 469 -11.00 19.15 -3.89
C LYS A 469 -9.49 19.30 -4.07
N LEU A 470 -8.75 18.24 -3.83
CA LEU A 470 -7.28 18.21 -3.94
C LEU A 470 -6.88 17.10 -4.92
N PHE A 471 -5.74 17.27 -5.58
CA PHE A 471 -5.24 16.32 -6.57
C PHE A 471 -4.18 15.41 -5.96
N PHE A 472 -4.49 14.12 -5.83
CA PHE A 472 -3.61 13.09 -5.26
C PHE A 472 -3.69 11.82 -6.10
N ASN A 473 -2.55 11.15 -6.31
CA ASN A 473 -2.43 9.91 -7.08
C ASN A 473 -3.05 9.98 -8.48
N GLY A 474 -2.97 11.14 -9.14
CA GLY A 474 -3.45 11.33 -10.50
C GLY A 474 -4.94 11.64 -10.62
N GLU A 475 -5.64 11.78 -9.50
CA GLU A 475 -7.08 11.98 -9.45
C GLU A 475 -7.47 13.12 -8.50
N TRP A 476 -8.58 13.77 -8.82
CA TRP A 476 -9.21 14.75 -7.93
C TRP A 476 -9.97 14.03 -6.82
N GLN A 477 -9.55 14.24 -5.59
CA GLN A 477 -10.15 13.65 -4.40
C GLN A 477 -10.83 14.71 -3.53
N ILE A 478 -11.99 14.37 -3.00
CA ILE A 478 -12.69 15.22 -2.03
C ILE A 478 -12.19 14.88 -0.63
N VAL A 479 -11.42 15.79 -0.05
CA VAL A 479 -10.87 15.65 1.30
C VAL A 479 -11.78 16.39 2.27
N VAL A 480 -12.37 15.65 3.20
CA VAL A 480 -13.18 16.21 4.29
C VAL A 480 -12.28 16.54 5.46
N VAL A 481 -12.25 17.81 5.85
CA VAL A 481 -11.58 18.28 7.07
C VAL A 481 -12.57 18.98 7.99
N ASP A 482 -12.41 18.75 9.28
CA ASP A 482 -13.07 19.55 10.32
C ASP A 482 -12.28 20.84 10.60
N GLY A 483 -12.91 21.78 11.30
CA GLY A 483 -12.34 23.09 11.63
C GLY A 483 -11.27 23.13 12.73
N HIS A 484 -10.85 22.01 13.31
CA HIS A 484 -9.80 22.01 14.35
C HIS A 484 -8.42 22.22 13.72
N LEU A 485 -7.80 23.35 14.02
CA LEU A 485 -6.44 23.66 13.60
C LEU A 485 -5.46 23.43 14.75
N ALA A 486 -4.23 23.02 14.41
CA ALA A 486 -3.15 23.03 15.38
C ALA A 486 -2.80 24.49 15.68
N CYS A 487 -2.82 24.86 16.96
CA CYS A 487 -2.52 26.22 17.41
C CYS A 487 -1.39 26.20 18.43
N ASN A 488 -0.62 27.28 18.44
CA ASN A 488 0.39 27.58 19.44
C ASN A 488 -0.22 27.87 20.81
N GLU A 489 0.64 28.07 21.83
CA GLU A 489 0.20 28.38 23.20
C GLU A 489 -0.66 29.65 23.30
N GLN A 490 -0.54 30.59 22.36
CA GLN A 490 -1.36 31.80 22.29
C GLN A 490 -2.68 31.61 21.53
N GLY A 491 -3.00 30.40 21.08
CA GLY A 491 -4.23 30.07 20.35
C GLY A 491 -4.22 30.49 18.88
N SER A 492 -3.07 30.88 18.33
CA SER A 492 -2.91 31.19 16.90
C SER A 492 -2.50 29.93 16.13
N PRO A 493 -2.95 29.71 14.88
CA PRO A 493 -2.56 28.54 14.10
C PRO A 493 -1.03 28.40 13.97
N GLU A 494 -0.51 27.21 14.26
CA GLU A 494 0.94 26.90 14.33
C GLU A 494 1.58 26.83 12.94
N PHE A 495 0.80 26.42 11.94
CA PHE A 495 1.27 26.20 10.57
C PHE A 495 0.88 27.38 9.67
N ALA A 496 -0.05 27.23 8.72
CA ALA A 496 -0.50 28.31 7.86
C ALA A 496 -1.05 29.48 8.69
N SER A 497 -0.50 30.67 8.43
CA SER A 497 -0.93 31.89 9.11
C SER A 497 -2.32 32.32 8.65
N THR A 498 -3.20 32.61 9.61
CA THR A 498 -4.50 33.23 9.30
C THR A 498 -4.37 34.73 9.22
N TYR A 499 -4.71 35.30 8.08
CA TYR A 499 -4.86 36.74 7.96
C TYR A 499 -6.34 37.11 8.16
N TYR A 500 -6.62 38.03 9.09
CA TYR A 500 -7.97 38.53 9.39
C TYR A 500 -9.04 37.45 9.56
N LYS A 501 -8.73 36.39 10.31
CA LYS A 501 -9.67 35.29 10.62
C LYS A 501 -10.18 34.52 9.39
N ARG A 502 -9.49 34.60 8.25
CA ARG A 502 -9.73 33.70 7.10
C ARG A 502 -9.05 32.36 7.36
N LEU A 503 -9.84 31.32 7.60
CA LEU A 503 -9.36 29.98 7.97
C LEU A 503 -9.09 29.06 6.76
N TRP A 504 -9.58 29.44 5.57
CA TRP A 504 -9.46 28.60 4.39
C TRP A 504 -8.03 28.15 4.05
N PRO A 505 -6.95 28.94 4.26
CA PRO A 505 -5.59 28.46 3.98
C PRO A 505 -5.18 27.33 4.92
N CYS A 506 -5.48 27.47 6.21
CA CYS A 506 -5.21 26.45 7.23
C CYS A 506 -6.03 25.18 6.98
N LEU A 507 -7.25 25.29 6.47
CA LEU A 507 -8.07 24.13 6.12
C LEU A 507 -7.53 23.39 4.89
N ILE A 508 -7.02 24.11 3.89
CA ILE A 508 -6.34 23.50 2.74
C ILE A 508 -5.06 22.80 3.19
N GLU A 509 -4.22 23.48 3.97
CA GLU A 509 -2.99 22.89 4.50
C GLU A 509 -3.26 21.65 5.36
N LYS A 510 -4.29 21.70 6.22
CA LYS A 510 -4.77 20.54 6.98
C LYS A 510 -5.21 19.39 6.08
N ALA A 511 -5.93 19.69 4.99
CA ALA A 511 -6.39 18.69 4.05
C ALA A 511 -5.22 18.00 3.33
N VAL A 512 -4.20 18.76 2.91
CA VAL A 512 -2.95 18.21 2.35
C VAL A 512 -2.21 17.38 3.40
N ALA A 513 -2.03 17.90 4.61
CA ALA A 513 -1.40 17.16 5.72
C ALA A 513 -2.10 15.83 6.00
N LYS A 514 -3.44 15.81 6.00
CA LYS A 514 -4.23 14.59 6.18
C LYS A 514 -3.94 13.55 5.10
N MET A 515 -3.83 13.98 3.84
CA MET A 515 -3.51 13.08 2.73
C MET A 515 -2.09 12.51 2.81
N LEU A 516 -1.14 13.28 3.33
CA LEU A 516 0.26 12.87 3.53
C LEU A 516 0.50 12.08 4.83
N GLY A 517 -0.49 11.96 5.71
CA GLY A 517 -0.38 11.23 6.98
C GLY A 517 0.01 12.08 8.19
N GLY A 518 0.05 13.40 8.06
CA GLY A 518 0.22 14.37 9.16
C GLY A 518 1.01 15.61 8.77
N TYR A 519 0.93 16.68 9.58
CA TYR A 519 1.65 17.94 9.32
C TYR A 519 3.18 17.78 9.24
N HIS A 520 3.75 16.82 10.00
CA HIS A 520 5.19 16.53 9.99
C HIS A 520 5.74 15.99 8.65
N LYS A 521 4.85 15.68 7.69
CA LYS A 521 5.20 15.27 6.33
C LYS A 521 5.16 16.39 5.31
N LEU A 522 4.67 17.58 5.69
CA LEU A 522 4.70 18.74 4.82
C LEU A 522 6.14 19.24 4.67
N ASP A 523 6.58 19.36 3.42
CA ASP A 523 7.82 20.05 3.08
C ASP A 523 7.50 21.53 2.81
N GLY A 524 7.88 22.40 3.74
CA GLY A 524 7.49 23.81 3.75
C GLY A 524 8.03 24.65 2.58
N ALA A 525 8.97 24.14 1.78
CA ALA A 525 9.59 24.87 0.66
C ALA A 525 9.40 24.21 -0.72
N ASN A 526 8.65 23.10 -0.83
CA ASN A 526 8.45 22.40 -2.10
C ASN A 526 7.27 22.98 -2.89
N LEU A 527 7.54 24.05 -3.66
CA LEU A 527 6.56 24.75 -4.49
C LEU A 527 5.89 23.87 -5.56
N THR A 528 6.67 22.97 -6.17
CA THR A 528 6.19 22.06 -7.22
C THR A 528 5.12 21.12 -6.69
N SER A 529 5.34 20.52 -5.51
CA SER A 529 4.37 19.64 -4.87
C SER A 529 3.11 20.40 -4.46
N ALA A 530 3.26 21.60 -3.90
CA ALA A 530 2.13 22.44 -3.51
C ALA A 530 1.22 22.78 -4.70
N PHE A 531 1.79 23.23 -5.82
CA PHE A 531 1.01 23.44 -7.04
C PHE A 531 0.36 22.15 -7.52
N LYS A 532 1.07 21.02 -7.49
CA LYS A 532 0.54 19.73 -7.93
C LYS A 532 -0.69 19.30 -7.12
N TYR A 533 -0.69 19.45 -5.79
CA TYR A 533 -1.84 19.11 -4.95
C TYR A 533 -3.06 20.00 -5.22
N LEU A 534 -2.84 21.24 -5.63
CA LEU A 534 -3.90 22.23 -5.84
C LEU A 534 -4.44 22.25 -7.27
N THR A 535 -3.60 21.94 -8.27
CA THR A 535 -3.93 22.14 -9.68
C THR A 535 -3.81 20.87 -10.53
N GLY A 536 -3.10 19.85 -10.05
CA GLY A 536 -2.74 18.67 -10.82
C GLY A 536 -1.94 18.94 -12.11
N SER A 537 -1.40 20.15 -12.28
CA SER A 537 -0.81 20.63 -13.54
C SER A 537 0.72 20.54 -13.54
N LYS A 538 1.31 20.45 -14.73
CA LYS A 538 2.77 20.42 -14.92
C LYS A 538 3.42 21.72 -14.41
N CYS A 539 4.51 21.58 -13.66
CA CYS A 539 5.29 22.70 -13.16
C CYS A 539 6.67 22.71 -13.81
N LEU A 540 7.15 23.91 -14.14
CA LEU A 540 8.51 24.16 -14.63
C LEU A 540 9.31 24.79 -13.50
N GLU A 541 10.49 24.26 -13.22
CA GLU A 541 11.41 24.83 -12.25
C GLU A 541 12.54 25.58 -12.97
N ILE A 542 12.79 26.83 -12.58
CA ILE A 542 13.78 27.72 -13.19
C ILE A 542 14.73 28.19 -12.10
N THR A 543 16.01 27.87 -12.20
CA THR A 543 17.04 28.39 -11.31
C THR A 543 17.38 29.84 -11.67
N LEU A 544 17.39 30.69 -10.65
CA LEU A 544 17.75 32.10 -10.72
C LEU A 544 19.10 32.31 -10.03
N ASN A 545 19.94 33.15 -10.64
CA ASN A 545 21.23 33.56 -10.08
C ASN A 545 21.71 34.87 -10.70
N LYS A 546 22.87 35.36 -10.28
CA LYS A 546 23.47 36.61 -10.78
C LYS A 546 23.83 36.59 -12.27
N ASP A 547 24.05 35.42 -12.84
CA ASP A 547 24.42 35.22 -14.24
C ASP A 547 23.21 34.99 -15.16
N THR A 548 22.01 35.04 -14.59
CA THR A 548 20.77 34.84 -15.33
C THR A 548 20.61 35.91 -16.42
N ASP A 549 20.30 35.47 -17.65
CA ASP A 549 19.96 36.37 -18.76
C ASP A 549 18.61 37.03 -18.48
N LEU A 550 18.68 38.28 -18.04
CA LEU A 550 17.51 39.07 -17.68
C LEU A 550 16.61 39.37 -18.88
N GLY A 551 17.15 39.43 -20.10
CA GLY A 551 16.38 39.66 -21.32
C GLY A 551 15.48 38.46 -21.63
N MET A 552 16.06 37.27 -21.59
CA MET A 552 15.33 36.01 -21.76
C MET A 552 14.32 35.78 -20.64
N LEU A 553 14.73 35.97 -19.38
CA LEU A 553 13.84 35.82 -18.24
C LEU A 553 12.64 36.77 -18.36
N TRP A 554 12.87 38.04 -18.72
CA TRP A 554 11.80 39.01 -18.90
C TRP A 554 10.82 38.62 -20.02
N ALA A 555 11.34 38.18 -21.17
CA ALA A 555 10.49 37.69 -22.27
C ALA A 555 9.60 36.52 -21.80
N LYS A 556 10.17 35.59 -21.05
CA LYS A 556 9.45 34.43 -20.50
C LYS A 556 8.45 34.79 -19.42
N LEU A 557 8.78 35.70 -18.50
CA LEU A 557 7.82 36.17 -17.50
C LEU A 557 6.59 36.81 -18.14
N LYS A 558 6.76 37.62 -19.19
CA LYS A 558 5.64 38.17 -19.96
C LYS A 558 4.81 37.09 -20.66
N GLU A 559 5.46 36.08 -21.24
CA GLU A 559 4.78 34.94 -21.83
C GLU A 559 3.97 34.15 -20.79
N TYR A 560 4.55 33.89 -19.62
CA TYR A 560 3.86 33.15 -18.55
C TYR A 560 2.68 33.94 -17.99
N GLN A 561 2.85 35.25 -17.79
CA GLN A 561 1.79 36.17 -17.39
C GLN A 561 0.67 36.20 -18.44
N SER A 562 0.99 36.33 -19.74
CA SER A 562 -0.04 36.39 -20.79
C SER A 562 -0.81 35.08 -20.97
N ASN A 563 -0.21 33.95 -20.58
CA ASN A 563 -0.88 32.65 -20.55
C ASN A 563 -1.67 32.40 -19.26
N GLY A 564 -1.61 33.31 -18.27
CA GLY A 564 -2.28 33.15 -16.98
C GLY A 564 -1.65 32.08 -16.08
N PHE A 565 -0.39 31.72 -16.29
CA PHE A 565 0.29 30.71 -15.49
C PHE A 565 0.57 31.21 -14.07
N LEU A 566 0.41 30.31 -13.09
CA LEU A 566 0.71 30.62 -11.69
C LEU A 566 2.22 30.55 -11.48
N MET A 567 2.78 31.55 -10.79
CA MET A 567 4.23 31.64 -10.56
C MET A 567 4.54 31.81 -9.07
N ALA A 568 5.54 31.08 -8.60
CA ALA A 568 6.03 31.16 -7.22
C ALA A 568 7.56 31.16 -7.18
N LEU A 569 8.12 31.75 -6.14
CA LEU A 569 9.54 31.93 -5.94
C LEU A 569 9.96 31.29 -4.62
N SER A 570 11.15 30.67 -4.59
CA SER A 570 11.80 30.22 -3.37
C SER A 570 13.02 31.09 -3.10
N SER A 571 13.10 31.66 -1.91
CA SER A 571 14.31 32.36 -1.45
C SER A 571 15.44 31.36 -1.17
N HIS A 572 16.67 31.88 -1.12
CA HIS A 572 17.84 31.07 -0.77
C HIS A 572 17.71 30.45 0.63
N LYS A 573 18.31 29.27 0.81
CA LYS A 573 18.32 28.57 2.11
C LYS A 573 18.97 29.39 3.22
N GLU A 574 20.10 30.02 2.91
CA GLU A 574 20.84 30.86 3.86
C GLU A 574 21.44 32.08 3.15
N GLN A 575 20.81 33.24 3.33
CA GLN A 575 21.34 34.52 2.91
C GLN A 575 21.44 35.47 4.11
N LYS A 576 22.64 36.02 4.33
CA LYS A 576 22.87 37.04 5.36
C LYS A 576 22.05 38.29 5.04
N ASP A 577 21.46 38.88 6.06
CA ASP A 577 20.70 40.14 5.99
C ASP A 577 19.42 40.12 5.12
N ILE A 578 18.94 38.96 4.68
CA ILE A 578 17.67 38.89 3.91
C ILE A 578 16.48 39.45 4.68
N SER A 579 16.46 39.26 6.01
CA SER A 579 15.43 39.77 6.92
C SER A 579 15.43 41.30 7.02
N LYS A 580 16.60 41.94 6.89
CA LYS A 580 16.70 43.41 6.81
C LYS A 580 16.02 43.94 5.55
N LYS A 581 15.90 43.11 4.51
CA LYS A 581 15.22 43.44 3.25
C LYS A 581 13.71 43.10 3.25
N GLY A 582 13.17 42.68 4.40
CA GLY A 582 11.77 42.27 4.51
C GLY A 582 11.46 40.89 3.91
N LEU A 583 12.48 40.07 3.66
CA LEU A 583 12.35 38.71 3.12
C LEU A 583 12.84 37.66 4.13
N SER A 584 12.44 36.41 3.97
CA SER A 584 12.76 35.29 4.86
C SER A 584 13.56 34.23 4.11
N ASN A 585 14.54 33.64 4.78
CA ASN A 585 15.32 32.51 4.24
C ASN A 585 14.44 31.27 4.10
N ASN A 586 14.74 30.44 3.09
CA ASN A 586 14.07 29.16 2.82
C ASN A 586 12.53 29.29 2.81
N HIS A 587 12.02 30.27 2.06
CA HIS A 587 10.60 30.60 2.09
C HIS A 587 10.01 30.83 0.70
N ALA A 588 8.71 30.56 0.58
CA ALA A 588 7.94 30.66 -0.63
C ALA A 588 7.30 32.05 -0.79
N TYR A 589 7.30 32.58 -2.00
CA TYR A 589 6.67 33.85 -2.37
C TYR A 589 5.88 33.69 -3.67
N SER A 590 4.84 34.48 -3.87
CA SER A 590 4.10 34.50 -5.14
C SER A 590 4.67 35.56 -6.07
N LEU A 591 4.88 35.23 -7.35
CA LEU A 591 5.13 36.22 -8.40
C LEU A 591 3.79 36.49 -9.07
N LEU A 592 3.22 37.66 -8.79
CA LEU A 592 1.83 37.98 -9.11
C LEU A 592 1.67 38.71 -10.43
N ASP A 593 2.63 39.56 -10.79
CA ASP A 593 2.52 40.40 -11.98
C ASP A 593 3.89 40.91 -12.46
N VAL A 594 3.94 41.42 -13.69
CA VAL A 594 5.13 42.07 -14.28
C VAL A 594 4.74 43.36 -15.00
N CYS A 595 5.53 44.42 -14.85
CA CYS A 595 5.31 45.69 -15.56
C CYS A 595 6.61 46.41 -15.93
N ILE A 596 6.51 47.33 -16.89
CA ILE A 596 7.57 48.30 -17.18
C ILE A 596 7.17 49.64 -16.57
N HIS A 597 7.96 50.15 -15.64
CA HIS A 597 7.74 51.44 -15.01
C HIS A 597 8.99 52.31 -15.16
N ASN A 598 8.87 53.46 -15.83
CA ASN A 598 9.98 54.38 -16.11
C ASN A 598 11.22 53.69 -16.72
N GLY A 599 11.01 52.75 -17.65
CA GLY A 599 12.08 51.97 -18.29
C GLY A 599 12.65 50.82 -17.43
N HIS A 600 12.22 50.68 -16.18
CA HIS A 600 12.61 49.57 -15.31
C HIS A 600 11.64 48.40 -15.43
N ARG A 601 12.19 47.18 -15.42
CA ARG A 601 11.43 45.92 -15.49
C ARG A 601 11.14 45.45 -14.07
N LEU A 602 9.89 45.58 -13.66
CA LEU A 602 9.45 45.29 -12.30
C LEU A 602 8.60 44.02 -12.26
N VAL A 603 8.71 43.30 -11.15
CA VAL A 603 7.90 42.13 -10.83
C VAL A 603 7.20 42.37 -9.48
N LEU A 604 5.92 42.03 -9.41
CA LEU A 604 5.11 42.16 -8.20
C LEU A 604 5.25 40.87 -7.39
N VAL A 605 5.81 40.97 -6.19
CA VAL A 605 6.00 39.83 -5.30
C VAL A 605 5.05 39.90 -4.12
N GLY A 606 4.32 38.82 -3.89
CA GLY A 606 3.44 38.64 -2.75
C GLY A 606 4.09 37.80 -1.65
N ALA A 607 4.31 38.40 -0.48
CA ALA A 607 4.79 37.70 0.70
C ALA A 607 3.65 36.90 1.37
N PRO A 608 3.88 35.66 1.85
CA PRO A 608 2.88 34.91 2.62
C PRO A 608 2.72 35.44 4.05
N ASN A 609 3.75 36.08 4.60
CA ASN A 609 3.77 36.69 5.94
C ASN A 609 3.54 38.21 5.89
N ALA A 610 3.49 38.86 7.05
CA ALA A 610 3.19 40.30 7.17
C ALA A 610 4.35 41.24 6.79
N THR A 611 5.46 40.70 6.26
CA THR A 611 6.65 41.48 5.87
C THR A 611 6.85 41.39 4.37
N LYS A 612 6.71 42.53 3.68
CA LYS A 612 7.01 42.65 2.25
C LYS A 612 8.43 43.16 2.02
N TRP A 613 8.92 42.95 0.80
CA TRP A 613 10.18 43.55 0.33
C TRP A 613 10.19 45.06 0.59
N ASN A 614 11.29 45.58 1.14
CA ASN A 614 11.46 47.00 1.52
C ASN A 614 12.61 47.71 0.78
N GLY A 615 13.12 47.10 -0.30
CA GLY A 615 14.12 47.72 -1.16
C GLY A 615 13.47 48.64 -2.20
N LYS A 616 14.23 49.03 -3.24
CA LYS A 616 13.73 49.93 -4.29
C LYS A 616 12.38 49.44 -4.86
N TRP A 617 11.47 50.38 -5.11
CA TRP A 617 10.11 50.18 -5.65
C TRP A 617 9.06 49.58 -4.69
N PHE A 618 9.38 49.39 -3.41
CA PHE A 618 8.43 48.81 -2.45
C PHE A 618 7.18 49.65 -2.16
N ASP A 619 7.28 50.95 -2.41
CA ASP A 619 6.28 51.99 -2.18
C ASP A 619 5.32 52.18 -3.36
N LEU A 620 5.65 51.62 -4.54
CA LEU A 620 4.75 51.62 -5.68
C LEU A 620 3.47 50.84 -5.37
N PRO A 621 2.28 51.35 -5.75
CA PRO A 621 1.02 50.65 -5.54
C PRO A 621 0.99 49.34 -6.34
N ALA A 622 0.49 48.26 -5.72
CA ALA A 622 0.42 46.94 -6.35
C ALA A 622 -0.61 46.88 -7.49
N TYR A 623 -1.69 47.65 -7.39
CA TYR A 623 -2.77 47.69 -8.37
C TYR A 623 -3.16 49.15 -8.69
N SER A 624 -3.82 49.36 -9.82
CA SER A 624 -4.37 50.68 -10.17
C SER A 624 -5.46 51.12 -9.20
N GLU A 625 -5.77 52.41 -9.18
CA GLU A 625 -6.85 52.97 -8.37
C GLU A 625 -8.21 52.33 -8.73
N GLU A 626 -8.46 52.09 -10.01
CA GLU A 626 -9.66 51.41 -10.50
C GLU A 626 -9.81 50.01 -9.89
N VAL A 627 -8.74 49.20 -9.91
CA VAL A 627 -8.78 47.84 -9.35
C VAL A 627 -8.89 47.88 -7.82
N SER A 628 -8.10 48.74 -7.18
CA SER A 628 -8.09 48.85 -5.71
C SER A 628 -9.39 49.43 -5.14
N SER A 629 -10.15 50.22 -5.91
CA SER A 629 -11.47 50.72 -5.52
C SER A 629 -12.51 49.61 -5.27
N ASN A 630 -12.31 48.43 -5.88
CA ASN A 630 -13.16 47.25 -5.67
C ASN A 630 -12.79 46.45 -4.41
N PHE A 631 -11.69 46.78 -3.74
CA PHE A 631 -11.24 46.05 -2.56
C PHE A 631 -11.90 46.61 -1.29
N ASN A 632 -12.32 45.70 -0.41
CA ASN A 632 -12.69 46.12 0.94
C ASN A 632 -11.44 46.53 1.73
N LYS A 633 -11.64 47.20 2.87
CA LYS A 633 -10.55 47.69 3.74
C LYS A 633 -9.55 46.60 4.16
N LEU A 634 -9.99 45.35 4.30
CA LEU A 634 -9.12 44.25 4.72
C LEU A 634 -8.24 43.73 3.58
N ASP A 635 -8.82 43.63 2.38
CA ASP A 635 -8.07 43.26 1.18
C ASP A 635 -7.04 44.35 0.83
N MET A 636 -7.42 45.63 0.94
CA MET A 636 -6.49 46.76 0.81
C MET A 636 -5.31 46.66 1.78
N TYR A 637 -5.58 46.45 3.08
CA TYR A 637 -4.51 46.31 4.07
C TYR A 637 -3.60 45.10 3.79
N ALA A 638 -4.18 43.97 3.37
CA ALA A 638 -3.39 42.78 3.04
C ALA A 638 -2.46 43.04 1.86
N VAL A 639 -2.96 43.68 0.80
CA VAL A 639 -2.17 44.08 -0.37
C VAL A 639 -1.04 45.03 0.04
N GLU A 640 -1.35 46.11 0.77
CA GLU A 640 -0.36 47.11 1.18
C GLU A 640 0.76 46.54 2.06
N LYS A 641 0.45 45.54 2.90
CA LYS A 641 1.43 44.93 3.81
C LYS A 641 2.25 43.82 3.19
N ARG A 642 1.74 43.14 2.16
CA ARG A 642 2.32 41.88 1.66
C ARG A 642 2.89 42.01 0.26
N PHE A 643 2.37 42.92 -0.55
CA PHE A 643 2.72 43.01 -1.96
C PHE A 643 3.63 44.21 -2.19
N SER A 644 4.74 43.97 -2.88
CA SER A 644 5.63 45.04 -3.32
C SER A 644 6.26 44.71 -4.66
N TRP A 645 6.48 45.78 -5.44
CA TRP A 645 7.26 45.70 -6.65
C TRP A 645 8.75 45.59 -6.31
N MET A 646 9.47 44.83 -7.12
CA MET A 646 10.92 44.75 -7.10
C MET A 646 11.48 44.69 -8.52
N GLU A 647 12.72 45.11 -8.70
CA GLU A 647 13.39 45.05 -9.99
C GLU A 647 13.81 43.62 -10.32
N ILE A 648 13.75 43.21 -11.59
CA ILE A 648 14.12 41.85 -12.03
C ILE A 648 15.57 41.48 -11.65
N ASP A 649 16.47 42.46 -11.61
CA ASP A 649 17.84 42.27 -11.13
C ASP A 649 17.90 41.87 -9.65
N ASP A 650 17.02 42.44 -8.82
CA ASP A 650 16.96 42.10 -7.40
C ASP A 650 16.25 40.76 -7.16
N LEU A 651 15.28 40.41 -8.01
CA LEU A 651 14.65 39.09 -8.03
C LEU A 651 15.72 37.99 -8.12
N CYS A 652 16.61 38.06 -9.12
CA CYS A 652 17.68 37.08 -9.33
C CYS A 652 18.77 37.07 -8.23
N LYS A 653 18.81 38.10 -7.37
CA LYS A 653 19.75 38.19 -6.24
C LYS A 653 19.15 37.69 -4.92
N GLN A 654 17.83 37.70 -4.77
CA GLN A 654 17.15 37.30 -3.52
C GLN A 654 16.51 35.92 -3.61
N PHE A 655 16.20 35.44 -4.82
CA PHE A 655 15.52 34.18 -5.06
C PHE A 655 16.39 33.19 -5.83
N GLU A 656 16.28 31.92 -5.46
CA GLU A 656 17.05 30.83 -6.04
C GLU A 656 16.27 30.09 -7.13
N VAL A 657 14.96 29.99 -6.95
CA VAL A 657 14.10 29.17 -7.81
C VAL A 657 12.81 29.91 -8.12
N LEU A 658 12.42 29.91 -9.39
CA LEU A 658 11.11 30.29 -9.90
C LEU A 658 10.39 29.02 -10.38
N VAL A 659 9.22 28.73 -9.81
CA VAL A 659 8.34 27.66 -10.24
C VAL A 659 7.16 28.24 -11.00
N VAL A 660 6.92 27.73 -12.21
CA VAL A 660 5.82 28.12 -13.10
C VAL A 660 4.87 26.94 -13.24
N CYS A 661 3.67 27.04 -12.69
CA CYS A 661 2.62 26.06 -12.86
C CYS A 661 1.79 26.41 -14.10
N ARG A 662 1.82 25.53 -15.11
CA ARG A 662 1.06 25.68 -16.37
C ARG A 662 -0.40 25.30 -16.16
N TYR A 663 -0.99 25.86 -15.11
CA TYR A 663 -2.40 25.71 -14.80
C TYR A 663 -3.22 26.52 -15.81
N HIS A 664 -4.34 25.94 -16.19
CA HIS A 664 -5.37 26.60 -16.95
C HIS A 664 -6.71 26.31 -16.29
N GLU A 665 -7.53 27.36 -16.17
CA GLU A 665 -8.90 27.25 -15.71
C GLU A 665 -9.73 26.47 -16.74
N ASP A 666 -10.69 25.66 -16.27
CA ASP A 666 -11.72 24.99 -17.09
C ASP A 666 -11.27 23.99 -18.17
N TRP A 667 -10.15 23.30 -17.98
CA TRP A 667 -9.80 22.19 -18.87
C TRP A 667 -10.71 20.97 -18.69
N PHE A 668 -11.18 20.43 -19.81
CA PHE A 668 -11.95 19.20 -19.87
C PHE A 668 -11.00 17.99 -19.89
N GLU A 669 -11.34 16.94 -19.13
CA GLU A 669 -10.57 15.71 -19.06
C GLU A 669 -11.38 14.51 -19.57
N LEU A 670 -10.78 13.71 -20.46
CA LEU A 670 -11.26 12.41 -20.88
C LEU A 670 -10.30 11.35 -20.34
N ARG A 671 -10.78 10.52 -19.42
CA ARG A 671 -10.00 9.45 -18.80
C ARG A 671 -10.29 8.11 -19.49
N THR A 672 -9.27 7.43 -19.97
CA THR A 672 -9.44 6.23 -20.82
C THR A 672 -9.59 4.93 -20.05
N GLY A 673 -9.55 4.98 -18.71
CA GLY A 673 -9.41 3.80 -17.87
C GLY A 673 -7.99 3.20 -17.93
N ARG A 674 -7.74 2.23 -17.05
CA ARG A 674 -6.40 1.63 -16.87
C ARG A 674 -6.12 0.52 -17.85
N VAL A 675 -4.89 0.48 -18.34
CA VAL A 675 -4.36 -0.56 -19.23
C VAL A 675 -3.22 -1.28 -18.52
N GLN A 676 -3.31 -2.62 -18.46
CA GLN A 676 -2.23 -3.44 -17.93
C GLN A 676 -1.01 -3.43 -18.84
N PHE A 677 0.15 -3.18 -18.26
CA PHE A 677 1.44 -3.42 -18.87
C PHE A 677 1.82 -4.88 -18.62
N ASN A 678 2.03 -5.65 -19.68
CA ASN A 678 2.51 -7.02 -19.59
C ASN A 678 3.54 -7.28 -20.70
N ALA A 679 4.76 -7.60 -20.29
CA ALA A 679 5.91 -7.88 -21.15
C ALA A 679 5.76 -9.14 -22.03
N SER A 680 4.63 -9.84 -21.95
CA SER A 680 4.38 -11.07 -22.70
C SER A 680 3.01 -11.07 -23.41
N SER A 681 2.29 -9.95 -23.43
CA SER A 681 0.99 -9.84 -24.11
C SER A 681 1.04 -8.88 -25.31
N PRO A 682 0.07 -8.95 -26.24
CA PRO A 682 -0.11 -7.93 -27.27
C PRO A 682 -0.10 -6.50 -26.71
N GLU A 683 0.59 -5.59 -27.39
CA GLU A 683 0.70 -4.19 -26.99
C GLU A 683 -0.65 -3.48 -27.22
N LYS A 684 -1.21 -2.85 -26.19
CA LYS A 684 -2.48 -2.12 -26.27
C LYS A 684 -2.22 -0.63 -26.48
N ILE A 685 -2.58 -0.14 -27.65
CA ILE A 685 -2.38 1.25 -28.06
C ILE A 685 -3.69 2.01 -27.99
N LEU A 686 -3.65 3.21 -27.43
CA LEU A 686 -4.80 4.09 -27.40
C LEU A 686 -5.06 4.66 -28.79
N ARG A 687 -6.25 4.42 -29.34
CA ARG A 687 -6.75 5.12 -30.52
C ARG A 687 -7.78 6.15 -30.09
N ILE A 688 -7.68 7.35 -30.62
CA ILE A 688 -8.69 8.40 -30.45
C ILE A 688 -9.20 8.85 -31.80
N ASN A 689 -10.49 9.16 -31.86
CA ASN A 689 -11.15 9.71 -33.04
C ASN A 689 -11.71 11.09 -32.67
N LEU A 690 -11.17 12.12 -33.31
CA LEU A 690 -11.58 13.50 -33.12
C LEU A 690 -12.53 13.91 -34.24
N LYS A 691 -13.72 14.39 -33.89
CA LYS A 691 -14.68 14.95 -34.87
C LYS A 691 -14.39 16.39 -35.27
N LYS A 692 -13.62 17.13 -34.45
CA LYS A 692 -13.32 18.54 -34.63
C LYS A 692 -11.86 18.80 -34.28
N ARG A 693 -11.31 19.90 -34.80
CA ARG A 693 -9.97 20.36 -34.41
C ARG A 693 -10.01 20.81 -32.95
N CYS A 694 -9.05 20.37 -32.15
CA CYS A 694 -8.88 20.85 -30.78
C CYS A 694 -7.41 20.79 -30.36
N LYS A 695 -7.08 21.59 -29.34
CA LYS A 695 -5.81 21.51 -28.62
C LYS A 695 -5.87 20.37 -27.61
N LEU A 696 -4.81 19.59 -27.50
CA LEU A 696 -4.73 18.42 -26.65
C LEU A 696 -3.44 18.42 -25.84
N VAL A 697 -3.55 17.82 -24.66
CA VAL A 697 -2.44 17.36 -23.84
C VAL A 697 -2.72 15.92 -23.45
N VAL A 698 -1.69 15.08 -23.50
CA VAL A 698 -1.77 13.68 -23.07
C VAL A 698 -1.00 13.53 -21.78
N ARG A 699 -1.67 13.01 -20.76
CA ARG A 699 -1.08 12.68 -19.47
C ARG A 699 -1.08 11.18 -19.26
N ILE A 700 -0.02 10.69 -18.63
CA ILE A 700 0.09 9.30 -18.19
C ILE A 700 0.10 9.25 -16.67
N VAL A 701 -0.81 8.45 -16.11
CA VAL A 701 -0.92 8.18 -14.68
C VAL A 701 -0.52 6.72 -14.44
N PRO A 702 0.70 6.45 -13.94
CA PRO A 702 1.15 5.09 -13.66
C PRO A 702 0.59 4.53 -12.35
N GLU A 703 0.40 3.21 -12.30
CA GLU A 703 0.09 2.44 -11.10
C GLU A 703 1.17 1.36 -10.88
N TYR A 704 1.68 1.31 -9.65
CA TYR A 704 2.75 0.41 -9.25
C TYR A 704 2.22 -0.67 -8.31
N LYS A 705 2.78 -1.88 -8.38
CA LYS A 705 2.34 -3.03 -7.57
C LYS A 705 2.58 -2.85 -6.07
N ARG A 706 3.62 -2.11 -5.67
CA ARG A 706 4.03 -1.93 -4.27
C ARG A 706 4.50 -0.50 -4.01
N TRP A 707 4.29 -0.01 -2.80
CA TRP A 707 4.78 1.30 -2.31
C TRP A 707 6.30 1.51 -2.43
N ARG A 708 7.12 0.46 -2.57
CA ARG A 708 8.58 0.58 -2.75
C ARG A 708 9.01 0.65 -4.22
N ASP A 709 8.10 0.38 -5.15
CA ASP A 709 8.42 0.29 -6.57
C ASP A 709 8.33 1.67 -7.26
N PHE A 710 7.91 2.72 -6.54
CA PHE A 710 7.76 4.12 -7.01
C PHE A 710 9.07 4.92 -7.02
N THR A 711 10.20 4.34 -6.59
CA THR A 711 11.47 5.07 -6.44
C THR A 711 12.17 5.36 -7.77
N GLU A 712 11.69 4.79 -8.88
CA GLU A 712 12.21 5.07 -10.22
C GLU A 712 11.27 6.02 -10.98
N PRO A 713 11.81 7.05 -11.66
CA PRO A 713 11.01 7.98 -12.45
C PRO A 713 10.37 7.26 -13.65
N LEU A 714 9.16 7.69 -14.02
CA LEU A 714 8.52 7.33 -15.27
C LEU A 714 9.28 8.00 -16.42
N VAL A 715 9.89 7.19 -17.28
CA VAL A 715 10.67 7.68 -18.44
C VAL A 715 10.18 7.00 -19.71
N GLY A 716 9.79 7.81 -20.69
CA GLY A 716 9.38 7.31 -22.00
C GLY A 716 9.09 8.43 -23.00
N ILE A 717 8.57 8.04 -24.15
CA ILE A 717 8.18 8.96 -25.23
C ILE A 717 6.74 8.72 -25.59
N ILE A 718 5.95 9.79 -25.66
CA ILE A 718 4.61 9.77 -26.23
C ILE A 718 4.69 10.26 -27.67
N ASN A 719 4.33 9.37 -28.59
CA ASN A 719 4.22 9.65 -30.01
C ASN A 719 2.77 9.56 -30.45
N VAL A 720 2.34 10.53 -31.25
CA VAL A 720 1.01 10.57 -31.84
C VAL A 720 1.12 10.36 -33.33
N HIS A 721 0.47 9.33 -33.85
CA HIS A 721 0.52 8.94 -35.25
C HIS A 721 -0.86 8.97 -35.89
N HIS A 722 -0.95 9.27 -37.19
CA HIS A 722 -2.18 8.99 -37.93
C HIS A 722 -2.51 7.49 -37.89
N ALA A 723 -3.77 7.16 -37.64
CA ALA A 723 -4.27 5.80 -37.84
C ALA A 723 -4.69 5.66 -39.31
N THR A 724 -4.08 4.72 -40.03
CA THR A 724 -4.47 4.44 -41.42
C THR A 724 -5.84 3.73 -41.47
N LYS A 725 -6.47 3.69 -42.65
CA LYS A 725 -7.75 2.98 -42.84
C LYS A 725 -7.68 1.49 -42.45
N ASP A 726 -6.50 0.88 -42.58
CA ASP A 726 -6.23 -0.52 -42.25
C ASP A 726 -5.70 -0.70 -40.80
N ASN A 727 -5.91 0.30 -39.94
CA ASN A 727 -5.43 0.32 -38.54
C ASN A 727 -3.92 0.14 -38.37
N GLN A 728 -3.13 0.64 -39.32
CA GLN A 728 -1.67 0.66 -39.23
C GLN A 728 -1.17 2.01 -38.71
N ILE A 729 0.04 2.00 -38.16
CA ILE A 729 0.74 3.20 -37.68
C ILE A 729 1.21 4.00 -38.88
N GLY A 730 0.59 5.17 -39.09
CA GLY A 730 0.95 6.10 -40.15
C GLY A 730 2.01 7.12 -39.74
N ASN A 731 1.96 8.28 -40.39
CA ASN A 731 2.90 9.38 -40.18
C ASN A 731 2.84 9.90 -38.74
N LEU A 732 4.02 10.25 -38.20
CA LEU A 732 4.16 10.92 -36.91
C LEU A 732 3.62 12.35 -37.01
N ILE A 733 2.79 12.74 -36.05
CA ILE A 733 2.17 14.06 -35.94
C ILE A 733 2.85 14.87 -34.83
N PHE A 734 3.06 14.22 -33.68
CA PHE A 734 3.60 14.86 -32.49
C PHE A 734 4.43 13.86 -31.70
N SER A 735 5.49 14.34 -31.07
CA SER A 735 6.37 13.58 -30.19
C SER A 735 6.72 14.43 -28.98
N SER A 736 6.72 13.83 -27.80
CA SER A 736 7.13 14.49 -26.58
C SER A 736 7.81 13.49 -25.65
N VAL A 737 8.98 13.89 -25.13
CA VAL A 737 9.69 13.15 -24.09
C VAL A 737 9.02 13.40 -22.74
N ILE A 738 8.84 12.32 -21.99
CA ILE A 738 8.10 12.31 -20.73
C ILE A 738 9.02 11.77 -19.65
N ILE A 739 9.34 12.63 -18.67
CA ILE A 739 10.12 12.30 -17.48
C ILE A 739 9.32 12.76 -16.27
N SER A 740 9.02 11.87 -15.33
CA SER A 740 8.49 12.30 -14.04
C SER A 740 9.60 12.82 -13.13
N HIS A 741 9.41 14.02 -12.60
CA HIS A 741 10.32 14.62 -11.64
C HIS A 741 9.95 14.15 -10.23
N SER A 742 10.51 13.04 -9.76
CA SER A 742 11.05 12.95 -8.38
C SER A 742 11.61 11.55 -8.07
N VAL A 743 12.66 11.53 -7.27
CA VAL A 743 13.11 10.38 -6.45
C VAL A 743 12.43 10.43 -5.06
N ASP A 744 11.45 11.33 -4.88
CA ASP A 744 10.78 11.54 -3.61
C ASP A 744 9.76 10.42 -3.35
N SER A 745 9.63 10.07 -2.08
CA SER A 745 8.88 8.92 -1.53
C SER A 745 7.35 8.96 -1.72
N HIS A 746 6.86 9.73 -2.69
CA HIS A 746 5.46 10.12 -2.86
C HIS A 746 4.96 9.76 -4.28
N PRO A 747 4.13 8.70 -4.41
CA PRO A 747 3.57 8.19 -5.68
C PRO A 747 2.97 9.24 -6.63
N GLU A 748 2.37 10.28 -6.07
CA GLU A 748 1.72 11.38 -6.77
C GLU A 748 2.67 12.17 -7.69
N ASN A 749 3.98 12.09 -7.46
CA ASN A 749 4.97 12.79 -8.27
C ASN A 749 5.29 12.10 -9.60
N ASN A 750 4.92 10.83 -9.77
CA ASN A 750 5.21 10.05 -10.98
C ASN A 750 4.22 10.22 -12.15
N ILE A 751 3.39 11.27 -12.12
CA ILE A 751 2.53 11.65 -13.25
C ILE A 751 3.32 12.51 -14.21
N ALA A 752 3.19 12.24 -15.49
CA ALA A 752 3.89 12.99 -16.52
C ALA A 752 2.99 13.31 -17.72
N GLU A 753 3.30 14.41 -18.40
CA GLU A 753 2.37 15.09 -19.30
C GLU A 753 3.11 15.74 -20.48
N THR A 754 2.55 15.59 -21.68
CA THR A 754 3.09 16.17 -22.91
C THR A 754 3.01 17.69 -22.90
N ASP A 755 3.74 18.34 -23.80
CA ASP A 755 3.38 19.70 -24.19
C ASP A 755 2.04 19.73 -24.94
N GLU A 756 1.43 20.91 -25.02
CA GLU A 756 0.20 21.14 -25.78
C GLU A 756 0.48 21.00 -27.28
N PHE A 757 -0.40 20.27 -27.98
CA PHE A 757 -0.36 20.15 -29.43
C PHE A 757 -1.76 20.29 -30.02
N GLU A 758 -1.83 20.79 -31.26
CA GLU A 758 -3.08 20.89 -31.99
C GLU A 758 -3.31 19.65 -32.85
N MET A 759 -4.55 19.17 -32.84
CA MET A 759 -4.95 18.03 -33.64
C MET A 759 -6.16 18.39 -34.50
N ASN A 760 -6.09 18.06 -35.78
CA ASN A 760 -7.22 18.17 -36.71
C ASN A 760 -8.19 16.99 -36.54
N SER A 761 -9.40 17.09 -37.11
CA SER A 761 -10.35 15.97 -37.10
C SER A 761 -9.76 14.74 -37.79
N GLY A 762 -9.93 13.56 -37.20
CA GLY A 762 -9.42 12.30 -37.72
C GLY A 762 -9.11 11.28 -36.61
N SER A 763 -8.63 10.11 -37.04
CA SER A 763 -8.23 9.00 -36.16
C SER A 763 -6.72 9.01 -35.95
N VAL A 764 -6.28 8.92 -34.71
CA VAL A 764 -4.85 8.87 -34.35
C VAL A 764 -4.57 7.83 -33.28
N PHE A 765 -3.36 7.29 -33.30
CA PHE A 765 -2.81 6.44 -32.27
C PHE A 765 -1.92 7.26 -31.34
N ILE A 766 -2.13 7.13 -30.04
CA ILE A 766 -1.26 7.63 -28.98
C ILE A 766 -0.47 6.44 -28.46
N ILE A 767 0.83 6.44 -28.74
CA ILE A 767 1.75 5.36 -28.40
C ILE A 767 2.70 5.87 -27.33
N PHE A 768 2.76 5.15 -26.21
CA PHE A 768 3.73 5.42 -25.15
C PHE A 768 4.80 4.34 -25.13
N SER A 769 6.02 4.72 -25.52
CA SER A 769 7.18 3.83 -25.52
C SER A 769 7.97 3.99 -24.23
N PHE A 770 7.88 2.97 -23.35
CA PHE A 770 8.63 2.91 -22.10
C PHE A 770 10.12 2.72 -22.35
N LEU A 771 10.95 3.52 -21.70
CA LEU A 771 12.42 3.47 -21.82
C LEU A 771 13.09 3.05 -20.51
N SER A 772 12.34 2.93 -19.41
CA SER A 772 12.73 2.22 -18.19
C SER A 772 11.64 1.20 -17.81
N GLN A 773 11.92 -0.11 -17.94
CA GLN A 773 10.87 -1.15 -17.90
C GLN A 773 10.61 -1.82 -16.53
N ARG A 774 11.09 -1.30 -15.40
CA ARG A 774 11.30 -2.22 -14.26
C ARG A 774 10.09 -2.47 -13.36
N ASN A 775 9.08 -1.58 -13.28
CA ASN A 775 8.16 -1.62 -12.14
C ASN A 775 6.69 -1.20 -12.37
N ILE A 776 6.30 -0.76 -13.56
CA ILE A 776 4.94 -0.26 -13.84
C ILE A 776 4.02 -1.43 -14.20
N TYR A 777 2.89 -1.55 -13.49
CA TYR A 777 1.93 -2.63 -13.70
C TYR A 777 0.74 -2.23 -14.56
N GLN A 778 0.22 -1.02 -14.35
CA GLN A 778 -0.83 -0.44 -15.18
C GLN A 778 -0.55 1.04 -15.40
N HIS A 779 -1.11 1.61 -16.45
CA HIS A 779 -1.14 3.05 -16.65
C HIS A 779 -2.47 3.46 -17.26
N GLU A 780 -2.85 4.72 -17.02
CA GLU A 780 -4.02 5.35 -17.61
C GLU A 780 -3.59 6.54 -18.46
N PHE A 781 -4.21 6.68 -19.63
CA PHE A 781 -4.11 7.90 -20.43
C PHE A 781 -5.22 8.86 -20.02
N VAL A 782 -4.85 10.11 -19.77
CA VAL A 782 -5.78 11.20 -19.53
C VAL A 782 -5.56 12.23 -20.63
N ILE A 783 -6.56 12.39 -21.48
CA ILE A 783 -6.57 13.39 -22.54
C ILE A 783 -7.21 14.64 -21.98
N ARG A 784 -6.51 15.77 -22.09
CA ARG A 784 -7.03 17.05 -21.62
C ARG A 784 -7.11 18.05 -22.76
N SER A 785 -8.12 18.91 -22.71
CA SER A 785 -8.32 19.95 -23.72
C SER A 785 -8.93 21.21 -23.10
N PRO A 786 -8.60 22.42 -23.60
CA PRO A 786 -9.31 23.64 -23.27
C PRO A 786 -10.73 23.69 -23.89
N SER A 787 -11.09 22.73 -24.75
CA SER A 787 -12.43 22.63 -25.35
C SER A 787 -13.15 21.34 -24.88
N PRO A 788 -14.50 21.31 -24.84
CA PRO A 788 -15.25 20.12 -24.42
C PRO A 788 -14.83 18.87 -25.17
N VAL A 789 -14.47 17.80 -24.45
CA VAL A 789 -13.94 16.55 -25.02
C VAL A 789 -15.01 15.55 -25.46
N ASP A 790 -16.30 15.89 -25.35
CA ASP A 790 -17.44 15.01 -25.69
C ASP A 790 -17.46 14.53 -27.15
N HIS A 791 -16.74 15.24 -28.02
CA HIS A 791 -16.60 14.92 -29.44
C HIS A 791 -15.41 13.97 -29.74
N ILE A 792 -14.66 13.57 -28.72
CA ILE A 792 -13.54 12.63 -28.79
C ILE A 792 -14.04 11.26 -28.33
N SER A 793 -13.90 10.26 -29.20
CA SER A 793 -14.12 8.86 -28.82
C SER A 793 -12.80 8.12 -28.79
N TYR A 794 -12.70 7.06 -27.98
CA TYR A 794 -11.48 6.28 -27.87
C TYR A 794 -11.75 4.79 -27.76
N ASP A 795 -10.74 4.00 -28.11
CA ASP A 795 -10.69 2.56 -27.94
C ASP A 795 -9.23 2.08 -27.85
N PHE A 796 -9.02 0.83 -27.43
CA PHE A 796 -7.67 0.24 -27.38
C PHE A 796 -7.51 -0.80 -28.48
N VAL A 797 -6.51 -0.59 -29.33
CA VAL A 797 -6.17 -1.49 -30.44
C VAL A 797 -4.95 -2.32 -30.05
N SER A 798 -5.02 -3.63 -30.29
CA SER A 798 -3.92 -4.55 -29.99
C SER A 798 -2.98 -4.72 -31.18
N PHE A 799 -1.68 -4.61 -30.91
CA PHE A 799 -0.60 -4.95 -31.82
C PHE A 799 0.20 -6.12 -31.27
N GLU A 800 0.96 -6.81 -32.13
CA GLU A 800 1.94 -7.78 -31.65
C GLU A 800 2.92 -7.14 -30.66
N TYR A 801 3.49 -7.96 -29.78
CA TYR A 801 4.34 -7.50 -28.69
C TYR A 801 5.46 -6.55 -29.17
N ASN A 802 5.51 -5.35 -28.59
CA ASN A 802 6.42 -4.23 -28.89
C ASN A 802 6.42 -3.71 -30.34
N LEU A 803 5.54 -4.21 -31.21
CA LEU A 803 5.56 -3.84 -32.63
C LEU A 803 5.20 -2.37 -32.83
N ALA A 804 4.24 -1.84 -32.06
CA ALA A 804 3.75 -0.49 -32.23
C ALA A 804 4.76 0.54 -31.69
N SER A 805 5.26 0.32 -30.47
CA SER A 805 6.34 1.14 -29.90
C SER A 805 7.58 1.13 -30.78
N HIS A 806 8.00 -0.04 -31.31
CA HIS A 806 9.16 -0.14 -32.20
C HIS A 806 8.98 0.68 -33.48
N LYS A 807 7.86 0.49 -34.20
CA LYS A 807 7.56 1.26 -35.43
C LYS A 807 7.46 2.76 -35.16
N SER A 808 6.86 3.15 -34.03
CA SER A 808 6.72 4.53 -33.62
C SER A 808 8.09 5.21 -33.42
N LEU A 809 8.99 4.58 -32.66
CA LEU A 809 10.35 5.07 -32.45
C LEU A 809 11.15 5.14 -33.76
N LEU A 810 11.02 4.15 -34.65
CA LEU A 810 11.68 4.19 -35.95
C LEU A 810 11.25 5.40 -36.78
N ASN A 811 9.94 5.68 -36.86
CA ASN A 811 9.41 6.83 -37.60
C ASN A 811 9.91 8.16 -37.01
N MET A 812 9.98 8.26 -35.69
CA MET A 812 10.49 9.44 -34.99
C MET A 812 11.99 9.65 -35.22
N ILE A 813 12.83 8.63 -35.07
CA ILE A 813 14.29 8.77 -35.21
C ILE A 813 14.66 9.12 -36.66
N GLN A 814 13.92 8.58 -37.63
CA GLN A 814 14.15 8.83 -39.05
C GLN A 814 13.83 10.27 -39.48
N SER A 815 12.92 10.96 -38.78
CA SER A 815 12.53 12.33 -39.15
C SER A 815 13.52 13.41 -38.71
N VAL A 816 14.52 13.08 -37.88
CA VAL A 816 15.37 14.11 -37.24
C VAL A 816 16.77 14.21 -37.86
N LYS A 817 17.57 13.13 -37.83
CA LYS A 817 18.98 13.16 -38.27
C LYS A 817 19.27 12.17 -39.41
N PRO A 818 20.21 12.53 -40.32
CA PRO A 818 20.67 11.61 -41.36
C PRO A 818 21.45 10.44 -40.75
N ALA A 819 21.45 9.31 -41.45
CA ALA A 819 22.18 8.13 -41.00
C ALA A 819 23.69 8.29 -41.20
N ILE A 820 24.46 7.84 -40.21
CA ILE A 820 25.90 7.81 -40.25
C ILE A 820 26.34 6.39 -40.61
N GLN A 821 27.10 6.24 -41.69
CA GLN A 821 27.62 4.94 -42.08
C GLN A 821 28.77 4.52 -41.14
N ILE A 822 28.64 3.36 -40.51
CA ILE A 822 29.67 2.77 -39.64
C ILE A 822 30.54 1.81 -40.44
N ARG A 823 29.89 0.96 -41.26
CA ARG A 823 30.50 -0.02 -42.16
C ARG A 823 29.68 -0.06 -43.45
N GLN A 824 30.25 -0.60 -44.53
CA GLN A 824 29.50 -0.86 -45.75
C GLN A 824 28.22 -1.66 -45.43
N GLY A 825 27.07 -1.05 -45.71
CA GLY A 825 25.75 -1.61 -45.42
C GLY A 825 25.26 -1.56 -43.96
N LEU A 826 25.98 -0.90 -43.04
CA LEU A 826 25.56 -0.73 -41.65
C LEU A 826 25.61 0.75 -41.25
N PHE A 827 24.48 1.29 -40.81
CA PHE A 827 24.29 2.69 -40.48
C PHE A 827 23.75 2.86 -39.06
N ILE A 828 24.02 4.01 -38.44
CA ILE A 828 23.43 4.42 -37.17
C ILE A 828 22.71 5.74 -37.31
N ARG A 829 21.60 5.88 -36.59
CA ARG A 829 20.88 7.13 -36.38
C ARG A 829 20.77 7.41 -34.90
N GLU A 830 20.75 8.69 -34.59
CA GLU A 830 20.71 9.21 -33.25
C GLU A 830 19.48 10.12 -33.13
N TYR A 831 18.70 9.93 -32.08
CA TYR A 831 17.73 10.93 -31.64
C TYR A 831 18.21 11.49 -30.31
N SER A 832 18.42 12.81 -30.25
CA SER A 832 18.94 13.48 -29.06
C SER A 832 18.11 14.73 -28.77
N GLU A 833 17.51 14.80 -27.59
CA GLU A 833 16.71 15.94 -27.14
C GLU A 833 16.88 16.11 -25.63
N GLU A 834 17.26 17.31 -25.19
CA GLU A 834 17.53 17.67 -23.80
C GLU A 834 18.23 16.53 -23.01
N CYS A 835 17.47 15.79 -22.21
CA CYS A 835 17.94 14.77 -21.28
C CYS A 835 17.91 13.35 -21.87
N PHE A 836 17.87 13.19 -23.19
CA PHE A 836 17.69 11.89 -23.84
C PHE A 836 18.58 11.69 -25.08
N LEU A 837 19.10 10.47 -25.24
CA LEU A 837 19.72 9.96 -26.47
C LEU A 837 19.19 8.55 -26.77
N ILE A 838 18.65 8.33 -27.97
CA ILE A 838 18.30 7.00 -28.51
C ILE A 838 19.22 6.69 -29.66
N LEU A 839 19.71 5.44 -29.70
CA LEU A 839 20.48 4.92 -30.82
C LEU A 839 19.66 3.89 -31.59
N MET A 840 19.69 4.02 -32.92
CA MET A 840 19.06 3.09 -33.86
C MET A 840 20.06 2.65 -34.89
N VAL A 841 20.13 1.35 -35.17
CA VAL A 841 20.99 0.77 -36.20
C VAL A 841 20.16 0.27 -37.37
N GLU A 842 20.65 0.53 -38.57
CA GLU A 842 20.08 0.12 -39.85
C GLU A 842 21.06 -0.81 -40.56
N ASN A 843 20.69 -2.08 -40.70
CA ASN A 843 21.46 -3.09 -41.40
C ASN A 843 20.81 -3.36 -42.75
N ILE A 844 21.42 -2.88 -43.84
CA ILE A 844 20.95 -3.14 -45.21
C ILE A 844 21.64 -4.34 -45.86
N THR A 845 22.54 -5.01 -45.14
CA THR A 845 23.23 -6.20 -45.66
C THR A 845 22.30 -7.42 -45.67
N ASP A 846 22.67 -8.44 -46.44
CA ASP A 846 21.98 -9.73 -46.48
C ASP A 846 22.35 -10.66 -45.31
N LYS A 847 23.13 -10.18 -44.31
CA LYS A 847 23.58 -10.99 -43.17
C LYS A 847 23.18 -10.34 -41.86
N GLN A 848 22.90 -11.17 -40.85
CA GLN A 848 22.79 -10.73 -39.47
C GLN A 848 24.15 -10.21 -38.99
N ILE A 849 24.14 -9.12 -38.22
CA ILE A 849 25.34 -8.51 -37.65
C ILE A 849 25.14 -8.35 -36.14
N ASP A 850 26.07 -8.88 -35.36
CA ASP A 850 26.09 -8.72 -33.90
C ASP A 850 26.91 -7.47 -33.54
N ILE A 851 26.29 -6.54 -32.81
CA ILE A 851 26.95 -5.30 -32.36
C ILE A 851 26.92 -5.15 -30.85
N SER A 852 27.90 -4.47 -30.28
CA SER A 852 27.90 -4.05 -28.87
C SER A 852 28.20 -2.57 -28.79
N VAL A 853 27.46 -1.84 -27.96
CA VAL A 853 27.65 -0.40 -27.75
C VAL A 853 28.12 -0.14 -26.33
N ILE A 854 29.08 0.76 -26.17
CA ILE A 854 29.55 1.24 -24.86
C ILE A 854 29.54 2.76 -24.94
N ALA A 855 28.96 3.43 -23.94
CA ALA A 855 28.91 4.89 -23.92
C ALA A 855 29.71 5.49 -22.77
N LYS A 856 30.40 6.59 -23.02
CA LYS A 856 31.02 7.46 -22.02
C LYS A 856 30.34 8.81 -22.09
N SER A 857 29.59 9.12 -21.04
CA SER A 857 29.03 10.45 -20.85
C SER A 857 30.08 11.37 -20.24
N GLU A 858 30.05 12.66 -20.62
CA GLU A 858 30.80 13.71 -19.92
C GLU A 858 30.11 14.13 -18.60
N ASN A 859 28.85 13.72 -18.42
CA ASN A 859 28.07 13.91 -17.20
C ASN A 859 28.05 12.61 -16.36
N ASP A 860 28.35 12.72 -15.06
CA ASP A 860 28.39 11.56 -14.14
C ASP A 860 27.01 10.95 -13.81
N GLU A 861 25.92 11.67 -14.09
CA GLU A 861 24.54 11.32 -13.71
C GLU A 861 23.69 10.85 -14.92
N VAL A 862 24.22 9.93 -15.74
CA VAL A 862 23.45 9.31 -16.84
C VAL A 862 23.03 7.89 -16.50
N ILE A 863 21.82 7.53 -16.89
CA ILE A 863 21.26 6.20 -16.72
C ILE A 863 21.14 5.54 -18.10
N PRO A 864 21.85 4.42 -18.33
CA PRO A 864 21.73 3.65 -19.56
C PRO A 864 20.55 2.68 -19.54
N ASP A 865 19.97 2.44 -20.72
CA ASP A 865 19.07 1.33 -21.00
C ASP A 865 19.46 0.63 -22.32
N GLY A 866 19.59 -0.70 -22.31
CA GLY A 866 20.00 -1.49 -23.48
C GLY A 866 21.51 -1.64 -23.72
N PHE A 867 22.34 -0.66 -23.34
CA PHE A 867 23.81 -0.75 -23.46
C PHE A 867 24.56 -0.08 -22.29
N PRO A 868 25.71 -0.61 -21.83
CA PRO A 868 26.39 -0.12 -20.62
C PRO A 868 27.15 1.20 -20.82
N THR A 869 27.37 1.91 -19.71
CA THR A 869 28.36 3.00 -19.63
C THR A 869 29.79 2.46 -19.48
N GLU A 870 30.81 3.28 -19.77
CA GLU A 870 32.22 2.94 -19.58
C GLU A 870 32.53 2.58 -18.11
N GLY A 871 31.93 3.29 -17.16
CA GLY A 871 32.06 3.01 -15.73
C GLY A 871 31.53 1.62 -15.36
N GLU A 872 30.29 1.31 -15.73
CA GLU A 872 29.68 -0.01 -15.51
C GLU A 872 30.48 -1.12 -16.20
N TRP A 873 30.92 -0.88 -17.44
CA TRP A 873 31.75 -1.80 -18.20
C TRP A 873 33.07 -2.13 -17.49
N ASN A 874 33.74 -1.13 -16.92
CA ASN A 874 34.98 -1.31 -16.17
C ASN A 874 34.74 -2.06 -14.84
N LEU A 875 33.64 -1.77 -14.15
CA LEU A 875 33.18 -2.52 -12.97
C LEU A 875 32.95 -4.01 -13.28
N PHE A 876 32.30 -4.30 -14.41
CA PHE A 876 32.09 -5.68 -14.86
C PHE A 876 33.41 -6.39 -15.16
N LYS A 877 34.33 -5.74 -15.89
CA LYS A 877 35.67 -6.30 -16.17
C LYS A 877 36.44 -6.65 -14.89
N HIS A 878 36.32 -5.82 -13.85
CA HIS A 878 36.98 -6.05 -12.58
C HIS A 878 36.38 -7.27 -11.84
N HIS A 879 35.05 -7.43 -11.84
CA HIS A 879 34.38 -8.55 -11.15
C HIS A 879 34.57 -9.90 -11.87
N PHE A 880 34.67 -9.91 -13.20
CA PHE A 880 34.78 -11.14 -14.01
C PHE A 880 36.22 -11.48 -14.46
N GLY A 881 37.24 -10.95 -13.78
CA GLY A 881 38.62 -11.40 -13.93
C GLY A 881 39.21 -11.19 -15.35
N GLY A 882 38.83 -10.12 -16.05
CA GLY A 882 39.34 -9.81 -17.38
C GLY A 882 38.76 -10.64 -18.53
N SER A 883 37.81 -11.54 -18.26
CA SER A 883 36.97 -12.14 -19.30
C SER A 883 35.95 -11.11 -19.81
N ASN A 884 35.69 -11.07 -21.12
CA ASN A 884 34.65 -10.19 -21.68
C ASN A 884 33.31 -10.55 -21.01
N PRO A 885 32.58 -9.58 -20.44
CA PRO A 885 31.32 -9.87 -19.75
C PRO A 885 30.35 -10.61 -20.70
N PRO A 886 29.65 -11.65 -20.23
CA PRO A 886 28.78 -12.50 -21.06
C PRO A 886 27.46 -11.85 -21.50
N ALA A 887 27.35 -10.52 -21.48
CA ALA A 887 26.18 -9.78 -21.99
C ALA A 887 26.62 -8.62 -22.88
N ALA A 888 25.77 -8.26 -23.86
CA ALA A 888 25.75 -7.02 -24.65
C ALA A 888 26.19 -7.08 -26.12
N TYR A 889 26.14 -8.24 -26.79
CA TYR A 889 25.99 -8.26 -28.25
C TYR A 889 24.51 -8.33 -28.62
N ILE A 890 24.02 -7.32 -29.33
CA ILE A 890 22.66 -7.22 -29.87
C ILE A 890 22.71 -7.73 -31.31
N GLU A 891 21.84 -8.70 -31.61
CA GLU A 891 21.68 -9.24 -32.95
C GLU A 891 20.86 -8.27 -33.81
N ILE A 892 21.45 -7.79 -34.92
CA ILE A 892 20.77 -6.93 -35.88
C ILE A 892 20.47 -7.75 -37.14
N PRO A 893 19.21 -8.17 -37.36
CA PRO A 893 18.84 -8.98 -38.52
C PRO A 893 19.21 -8.33 -39.86
N ALA A 894 19.37 -9.15 -40.89
CA ALA A 894 19.56 -8.67 -42.27
C ALA A 894 18.38 -7.79 -42.71
N LYS A 895 18.65 -6.74 -43.49
CA LYS A 895 17.63 -5.81 -44.04
C LYS A 895 16.66 -5.26 -42.98
N SER A 896 17.17 -4.90 -41.80
CA SER A 896 16.35 -4.48 -40.66
C SER A 896 16.81 -3.17 -40.02
N LYS A 897 15.93 -2.59 -39.21
CA LYS A 897 16.19 -1.39 -38.40
C LYS A 897 15.80 -1.68 -36.95
N CYS A 898 16.74 -1.45 -36.04
CA CYS A 898 16.59 -1.80 -34.64
C CYS A 898 16.95 -0.61 -33.75
N VAL A 899 16.08 -0.27 -32.79
CA VAL A 899 16.47 0.58 -31.65
C VAL A 899 17.31 -0.29 -30.72
N ILE A 900 18.51 0.17 -30.38
CA ILE A 900 19.51 -0.65 -29.69
C ILE A 900 19.70 -0.24 -28.22
N GLY A 901 19.15 0.91 -27.83
CA GLY A 901 19.13 1.37 -26.45
C GLY A 901 19.04 2.89 -26.35
N SER A 902 19.10 3.36 -25.11
CA SER A 902 19.02 4.77 -24.79
C SER A 902 19.91 5.19 -23.61
N LEU A 903 20.20 6.48 -23.54
CA LEU A 903 20.78 7.16 -22.39
C LEU A 903 19.86 8.30 -21.98
N TRP A 904 19.66 8.44 -20.69
CA TRP A 904 18.88 9.56 -20.17
C TRP A 904 19.43 10.07 -18.84
N THR A 905 19.01 11.27 -18.45
CA THR A 905 19.35 11.88 -17.17
C THR A 905 18.10 12.54 -16.58
N LEU A 906 18.07 12.74 -15.26
CA LEU A 906 16.99 13.49 -14.63
C LEU A 906 17.08 14.95 -15.08
N SER A 907 15.95 15.53 -15.49
CA SER A 907 15.88 16.92 -15.91
C SER A 907 16.26 17.85 -14.75
N LYS A 908 17.38 18.55 -14.91
CA LYS A 908 17.82 19.61 -13.99
C LYS A 908 16.94 20.86 -14.16
N PRO A 909 16.79 21.70 -13.12
CA PRO A 909 16.07 22.96 -13.23
C PRO A 909 16.57 23.83 -14.39
N ILE A 910 15.65 24.58 -15.01
CA ILE A 910 15.91 25.43 -16.15
C ILE A 910 16.83 26.58 -15.75
N LYS A 911 17.97 26.74 -16.42
CA LYS A 911 18.82 27.94 -16.30
C LYS A 911 18.72 28.80 -17.55
N PHE A 912 18.54 30.11 -17.39
CA PHE A 912 18.68 31.08 -18.47
C PHE A 912 20.06 31.73 -18.36
N GLU A 913 21.08 31.16 -19.01
CA GLU A 913 22.46 31.67 -18.93
C GLU A 913 22.78 32.56 -20.13
N LYS A 914 23.60 33.61 -19.92
CA LYS A 914 24.05 34.53 -20.99
C LYS A 914 24.83 33.83 -22.12
N GLN A 915 25.38 32.65 -21.86
CA GLN A 915 25.89 31.74 -22.88
C GLN A 915 25.03 30.48 -22.84
N PRO A 916 24.48 30.02 -23.98
CA PRO A 916 23.68 28.80 -23.98
C PRO A 916 24.59 27.61 -23.64
N THR A 917 24.38 27.01 -22.48
CA THR A 917 24.79 25.62 -22.22
C THR A 917 23.75 24.73 -22.90
N LYS A 918 24.14 23.98 -23.93
CA LYS A 918 23.25 22.95 -24.48
C LYS A 918 22.92 21.96 -23.37
N ARG A 919 21.63 21.81 -23.08
CA ARG A 919 21.10 20.78 -22.18
C ARG A 919 21.25 19.35 -22.70
N VAL A 920 21.83 19.18 -23.89
CA VAL A 920 21.93 17.93 -24.61
C VAL A 920 22.90 17.01 -23.87
N ILE A 921 22.53 15.74 -23.66
CA ILE A 921 23.48 14.71 -23.22
C ILE A 921 24.69 14.71 -24.18
N SER A 922 25.86 15.08 -23.64
CA SER A 922 27.14 14.94 -24.32
C SER A 922 27.72 13.58 -23.99
N CYS A 923 27.82 12.71 -24.98
CA CYS A 923 28.44 11.40 -24.82
C CYS A 923 29.26 10.99 -26.03
N THR A 924 30.34 10.27 -25.77
CA THR A 924 31.08 9.50 -26.78
C THR A 924 30.66 8.04 -26.66
N TYR A 925 30.36 7.37 -27.77
CA TYR A 925 30.04 5.95 -27.75
C TYR A 925 30.91 5.16 -28.72
N TRP A 926 31.19 3.91 -28.39
CA TRP A 926 31.96 2.96 -29.20
C TRP A 926 31.07 1.82 -29.63
N ILE A 927 31.19 1.41 -30.89
CA ILE A 927 30.46 0.29 -31.48
C ILE A 927 31.46 -0.81 -31.81
N ARG A 928 31.22 -2.00 -31.29
CA ARG A 928 32.01 -3.20 -31.51
C ARG A 928 31.21 -4.13 -32.41
N ILE A 929 31.85 -4.68 -33.44
CA ILE A 929 31.23 -5.63 -34.37
C ILE A 929 31.91 -6.98 -34.18
N ARG A 930 31.13 -8.00 -33.81
CA ARG A 930 31.66 -9.30 -33.37
C ARG A 930 32.56 -9.98 -34.42
N GLU A 931 32.17 -9.91 -35.69
CA GLU A 931 32.95 -10.48 -36.80
C GLU A 931 34.34 -9.84 -36.94
N GLU A 932 34.42 -8.51 -36.77
CA GLU A 932 35.66 -7.76 -36.90
C GLU A 932 36.58 -8.00 -35.71
N GLU A 933 36.01 -8.11 -34.51
CA GLU A 933 36.77 -8.54 -33.34
C GLU A 933 37.33 -9.93 -33.52
N ALA A 934 36.55 -10.89 -34.03
CA ALA A 934 37.04 -12.23 -34.31
C ALA A 934 38.17 -12.22 -35.35
N LYS A 935 38.06 -11.38 -36.40
CA LYS A 935 39.12 -11.22 -37.41
C LYS A 935 40.39 -10.60 -36.81
N LYS A 936 40.26 -9.51 -36.06
CA LYS A 936 41.39 -8.84 -35.37
C LYS A 936 42.01 -9.73 -34.31
N GLN A 937 41.24 -10.52 -33.57
CA GLN A 937 41.74 -11.48 -32.60
C GLN A 937 42.51 -12.62 -33.28
N ARG A 938 42.06 -13.09 -34.45
CA ARG A 938 42.80 -14.06 -35.26
C ARG A 938 44.12 -13.47 -35.79
N GLU A 939 44.12 -12.22 -36.23
CA GLU A 939 45.34 -11.49 -36.64
C GLU A 939 46.28 -11.21 -35.46
N TYR A 940 45.74 -10.84 -34.29
CA TYR A 940 46.46 -10.67 -33.02
C TYR A 940 47.10 -11.99 -32.58
N ASN A 941 46.36 -13.10 -32.59
CA ASN A 941 46.90 -14.42 -32.24
C ASN A 941 48.02 -14.83 -33.21
N LYS A 942 47.91 -14.47 -34.50
CA LYS A 942 48.99 -14.65 -35.49
C LYS A 942 50.23 -13.78 -35.19
N ARG A 943 50.06 -12.54 -34.70
CA ARG A 943 51.17 -11.64 -34.30
C ARG A 943 51.79 -11.98 -32.94
N ARG A 944 50.98 -12.40 -31.96
CA ARG A 944 51.42 -12.88 -30.64
C ARG A 944 52.34 -14.11 -30.75
N ASN A 945 52.12 -14.96 -31.75
CA ASN A 945 53.02 -16.08 -32.04
C ASN A 945 54.37 -15.64 -32.63
N ARG A 946 54.56 -14.35 -32.99
CA ARG A 946 55.81 -13.82 -33.54
C ARG A 946 56.61 -12.95 -32.56
N GLU A 947 55.98 -12.26 -31.60
CA GLU A 947 56.70 -11.41 -30.63
C GLU A 947 56.12 -11.55 -29.22
N LYS A 948 56.92 -12.08 -28.27
CA LYS A 948 56.57 -12.18 -26.84
C LYS A 948 56.62 -10.81 -26.15
N LYS A 949 55.63 -9.95 -26.36
CA LYS A 949 55.39 -8.77 -25.49
C LYS A 949 53.96 -8.76 -24.96
N LYS A 950 53.82 -8.45 -23.67
CA LYS A 950 52.56 -8.02 -23.03
C LYS A 950 52.14 -6.70 -23.65
N MET A 951 50.89 -6.55 -24.10
CA MET A 951 50.10 -5.30 -24.00
C MET A 951 48.66 -5.41 -24.56
N GLU A 952 47.90 -4.35 -24.23
CA GLU A 952 46.46 -4.11 -24.00
C GLU A 952 45.38 -4.57 -25.02
N PRO A 953 44.10 -4.71 -24.57
CA PRO A 953 42.97 -5.11 -25.42
C PRO A 953 42.65 -4.10 -26.54
N LEU A 954 42.41 -4.63 -27.74
CA LEU A 954 42.07 -3.87 -28.95
C LEU A 954 40.69 -3.20 -28.84
N PHE A 955 40.65 -1.87 -28.83
CA PHE A 955 39.45 -1.07 -29.08
C PHE A 955 39.41 -0.65 -30.55
N ILE A 956 38.22 -0.68 -31.18
CA ILE A 956 38.01 0.07 -32.43
C ILE A 956 37.71 1.52 -32.03
N ILE A 957 38.75 2.34 -31.96
CA ILE A 957 38.64 3.79 -31.77
C ILE A 957 38.25 4.39 -33.13
N ARG A 958 37.09 5.06 -33.22
CA ARG A 958 36.81 5.99 -34.33
C ARG A 958 37.19 7.40 -33.86
N GLU A 959 38.47 7.73 -33.95
CA GLU A 959 38.95 9.12 -33.91
C GLU A 959 39.27 9.59 -35.34
N LYS A 960 38.60 10.68 -35.73
CA LYS A 960 38.92 11.61 -36.82
C LYS A 960 38.86 11.11 -38.28
N GLY A 961 37.85 11.60 -38.99
CA GLY A 961 38.06 12.21 -40.32
C GLY A 961 38.08 13.73 -40.15
N LYS A 962 39.12 14.42 -40.61
CA LYS A 962 39.29 15.88 -40.51
C LYS A 962 38.13 16.63 -41.16
N PHE A 963 37.17 17.09 -40.36
CA PHE A 963 36.63 18.44 -40.42
C PHE A 963 36.58 18.96 -38.98
N LYS A 964 36.58 20.28 -38.80
CA LYS A 964 36.61 20.99 -37.51
C LYS A 964 35.89 20.21 -36.40
N PRO A 965 36.40 20.21 -35.15
CA PRO A 965 35.59 19.72 -34.04
C PRO A 965 34.27 20.46 -34.11
N VAL A 966 33.19 19.77 -34.47
CA VAL A 966 31.91 20.21 -33.98
C VAL A 966 31.89 19.64 -32.57
N SER A 967 32.58 20.35 -31.67
CA SER A 967 32.05 20.51 -30.34
C SER A 967 30.58 20.87 -30.57
N ILE A 968 29.66 19.97 -30.25
CA ILE A 968 28.26 20.35 -30.20
C ILE A 968 28.12 21.13 -28.89
N LYS A 969 28.55 22.39 -28.96
CA LYS A 969 28.27 23.46 -28.02
C LYS A 969 26.80 23.77 -28.06
#